data_AF-A0A560P4Q6-F1
#
_entry.id   AF-A0A560P4Q6-F1
#
_cell.length_a   1.000
_cell.length_b   1.000
_cell.length_c   1.000
_cell.angle_alpha   90.00
_cell.angle_beta   90.00
_cell.angle_gamma   90.00
#
_symmetry.space_group_name_H-M   'P 1'
#
loop_
_entity.id
_entity.type
_entity.pdbx_description
1 polymer ?
#
loop_
_entity_poly.entity_id
_entity_poly.type
_entity_poly.pdbx_seq_one_letter_code
_entity_poly.pdbx_strand_id
1 'polypeptide(L)'
;MPIALTVFGVEADGLDPMLARVMLRTVRGPGTYPDPKLPQGTITDGTFRTKISESELTLVTWDKVLSDVEEHLVENQFVKGHFLIPEECPIAGGRMIIGHPFWPTIVGEINQRARITGTGLLLRKGIVAESLLTDLNDALNNRLKPGAAQKALLAISLKLDELSGMEDALKARTPIGVIEYFFRTAGAGGIDGPLFEIVPKKPDFRTNEPMLQVNVRRFAAPLDLTFKLQVTLKNYDEVIRSTLIEIKAGMSEMTFSAPIHITDVSLSVFDSIGELADQLSVQFIQGTDFGLSILGATDKLPPLFPGNSNSRDLESRVRVHTMAFAGPSIDNRSGGLDLLRKQKASIAALIGPDLTGAENVWFEKGVESQVEVIRWIKKKIEQPGVTTAYLIDPYLGSEAVKRVIARQGNETAELLILVSPGDINPDAAKASTTNKKTYLESLKSTLNEWAPQLTGSISVVHIKRGNGSEQAFHDRYLCTIDQKGNPTTYMLSNSLSKAAGYWPFAICELNKIMSRQVHAYILNLLNGNSSNKNLQAELIWRKEKISDAPLGRHSRFNHLESEPDWKPAKDFLSDIFNIIIRNSKYEPEIDARLKAFLGIWPESKDEERLAKELFKVVSHREAIVVFVSQLLRANGRDKIADYLDNKLLDRFLEQLPGLHQNGRWFVPSEARQSILDSLGRTVARKQNASNFVRAKLNSKIHELITMIETQRNDRSAEALQVALSLATIALQVVIHAEDMDERFRKGIAIDYIYCLGRIMRSDTAASMFVSHEIIFPEWVEDLTAVSKKLARARLALGELLDAAITQVKNDLWVASIFKESITDALNAPYG
;
A
#
# COMPACT_ATOMS: atom_id res chain seq x y z
N MET A 1 27.32 -14.69 -40.50
CA MET A 1 26.00 -15.15 -39.95
C MET A 1 25.01 -14.28 -40.70
N PRO A 2 23.98 -14.85 -41.38
CA PRO A 2 23.08 -14.08 -42.25
C PRO A 2 22.68 -12.76 -41.60
N ILE A 3 23.09 -11.64 -42.19
CA ILE A 3 22.64 -10.32 -41.73
C ILE A 3 21.35 -9.98 -42.48
N ALA A 4 20.25 -9.79 -41.75
CA ALA A 4 19.03 -9.20 -42.30
C ALA A 4 19.12 -7.68 -42.23
N LEU A 5 18.80 -7.02 -43.33
CA LEU A 5 18.78 -5.58 -43.52
C LEU A 5 17.34 -5.13 -43.75
N THR A 6 16.83 -4.29 -42.86
CA THR A 6 15.55 -3.61 -43.00
C THR A 6 15.78 -2.11 -43.19
N VAL A 7 15.27 -1.56 -44.27
CA VAL A 7 15.34 -0.14 -44.61
C VAL A 7 13.95 0.48 -44.44
N PHE A 8 13.86 1.53 -43.64
CA PHE A 8 12.63 2.29 -43.42
C PHE A 8 12.74 3.66 -44.05
N GLY A 9 11.73 4.03 -44.84
CA GLY A 9 11.57 5.34 -45.43
C GLY A 9 10.19 5.93 -45.20
N VAL A 10 10.04 7.21 -45.54
CA VAL A 10 8.78 7.95 -45.48
C VAL A 10 8.46 8.47 -46.87
N GLU A 11 7.24 8.20 -47.34
CA GLU A 11 6.70 8.74 -48.59
C GLU A 11 5.42 9.56 -48.31
N ALA A 12 5.11 10.48 -49.22
CA ALA A 12 3.86 11.23 -49.27
C ALA A 12 3.55 11.60 -50.72
N ASP A 13 2.35 12.12 -50.99
CA ASP A 13 1.99 12.59 -52.33
C ASP A 13 3.00 13.64 -52.83
N GLY A 14 3.74 13.29 -53.90
CA GLY A 14 4.78 14.14 -54.49
C GLY A 14 6.10 14.20 -53.72
N LEU A 15 6.34 13.29 -52.77
CA LEU A 15 7.60 13.10 -52.06
C LEU A 15 8.11 11.68 -52.32
N ASP A 16 9.24 11.56 -53.02
CA ASP A 16 9.94 10.29 -53.20
C ASP A 16 10.33 9.68 -51.84
N PRO A 17 10.37 8.34 -51.70
CA PRO A 17 10.69 7.68 -50.43
C PRO A 17 12.01 8.18 -49.83
N MET A 18 11.92 8.88 -48.70
CA MET A 18 13.08 9.39 -47.99
C MET A 18 13.49 8.46 -46.88
N LEU A 19 14.79 8.17 -46.79
CA LEU A 19 15.32 7.28 -45.76
C LEU A 19 15.11 7.87 -44.36
N ALA A 20 14.54 7.07 -43.45
CA ALA A 20 14.33 7.43 -42.05
C ALA A 20 15.24 6.63 -41.10
N ARG A 21 15.38 5.32 -41.31
CA ARG A 21 16.17 4.44 -40.46
C ARG A 21 16.63 3.20 -41.23
N VAL A 22 17.82 2.71 -40.92
CA VAL A 22 18.29 1.40 -41.37
C VAL A 22 18.54 0.52 -40.16
N MET A 23 18.11 -0.72 -40.24
CA MET A 23 18.24 -1.69 -39.17
C MET A 23 18.83 -2.98 -39.71
N LEU A 24 20.00 -3.36 -39.20
CA LEU A 24 20.65 -4.62 -39.47
C LEU A 24 20.52 -5.54 -38.27
N ARG A 25 20.36 -6.83 -38.53
CA ARG A 25 20.16 -7.86 -37.51
C ARG A 25 20.94 -9.10 -37.88
N THR A 26 21.68 -9.66 -36.93
CA THR A 26 22.25 -11.00 -37.13
C THR A 26 21.14 -12.04 -36.96
N VAL A 27 20.86 -12.83 -38.00
CA VAL A 27 19.90 -13.95 -37.96
C VAL A 27 20.63 -15.21 -37.47
N ARG A 28 20.20 -15.78 -36.34
CA ARG A 28 20.75 -17.03 -35.81
C ARG A 28 19.73 -18.16 -35.96
N GLY A 29 20.05 -19.15 -36.79
CA GLY A 29 19.34 -20.43 -36.82
C GLY A 29 17.82 -20.33 -37.01
N PRO A 30 17.06 -21.40 -36.71
CA PRO A 30 15.60 -21.44 -36.83
C PRO A 30 14.86 -20.77 -35.66
N GLY A 31 15.55 -20.03 -34.80
CA GLY A 31 14.88 -19.22 -33.79
C GLY A 31 14.67 -17.81 -34.34
N THR A 32 13.41 -17.42 -34.36
CA THR A 32 12.97 -16.14 -34.91
C THR A 32 13.49 -15.03 -34.02
N TYR A 33 14.48 -14.25 -34.44
CA TYR A 33 14.44 -12.83 -34.11
C TYR A 33 13.04 -12.35 -34.50
N PRO A 34 12.30 -11.55 -33.71
CA PRO A 34 10.98 -11.11 -34.15
C PRO A 34 11.16 -10.46 -35.51
N ASP A 35 10.60 -11.10 -36.55
CA ASP A 35 10.53 -10.51 -37.87
C ASP A 35 9.96 -9.11 -37.67
N PRO A 36 10.44 -8.09 -38.41
CA PRO A 36 9.74 -6.82 -38.41
C PRO A 36 8.24 -7.12 -38.59
N LYS A 37 7.38 -6.44 -37.80
CA LYS A 37 5.93 -6.68 -37.79
C LYS A 37 5.30 -6.15 -39.09
N LEU A 38 5.81 -6.61 -40.23
CA LEU A 38 5.43 -6.16 -41.55
C LEU A 38 4.00 -6.65 -41.82
N PRO A 39 3.12 -5.77 -42.32
CA PRO A 39 1.75 -6.16 -42.63
C PRO A 39 1.74 -7.31 -43.64
N GLN A 40 0.90 -8.32 -43.41
CA GLN A 40 0.59 -9.33 -44.43
C GLN A 40 -0.25 -8.66 -45.52
N GLY A 41 0.38 -8.24 -46.61
CA GLY A 41 -0.26 -7.52 -47.71
C GLY A 41 0.43 -7.75 -49.05
N THR A 42 -0.20 -7.30 -50.13
CA THR A 42 0.35 -7.35 -51.49
C THR A 42 1.61 -6.49 -51.57
N ILE A 43 2.74 -7.17 -51.74
CA ILE A 43 4.04 -6.57 -52.03
C ILE A 43 3.98 -6.04 -53.47
N THR A 44 3.72 -4.75 -53.63
CA THR A 44 4.07 -4.01 -54.84
C THR A 44 5.53 -3.62 -54.72
N ASP A 45 6.36 -3.87 -55.73
CA ASP A 45 7.79 -3.47 -55.85
C ASP A 45 8.80 -4.02 -54.81
N GLY A 46 8.40 -4.92 -53.92
CA GLY A 46 9.29 -5.45 -52.87
C GLY A 46 9.22 -4.68 -51.55
N THR A 47 8.38 -3.64 -51.45
CA THR A 47 8.19 -2.88 -50.22
C THR A 47 6.83 -3.10 -49.55
N PHE A 48 6.82 -2.83 -48.24
CA PHE A 48 5.62 -2.76 -47.42
C PHE A 48 5.31 -1.30 -47.10
N ARG A 49 4.06 -0.90 -47.33
CA ARG A 49 3.59 0.46 -47.08
C ARG A 49 2.58 0.47 -45.95
N THR A 50 2.83 1.30 -44.95
CA THR A 50 1.95 1.43 -43.77
C THR A 50 1.64 2.89 -43.51
N LYS A 51 0.35 3.24 -43.53
CA LYS A 51 -0.09 4.62 -43.27
C LYS A 51 0.21 5.02 -41.83
N ILE A 52 0.73 6.23 -41.64
CA ILE A 52 0.97 6.81 -40.32
C ILE A 52 -0.30 7.53 -39.86
N SER A 53 -0.87 7.09 -38.73
CA SER A 53 -2.13 7.60 -38.18
C SER A 53 -2.15 9.13 -38.09
N GLU A 54 -3.28 9.73 -38.50
CA GLU A 54 -3.49 11.19 -38.48
C GLU A 54 -2.54 12.01 -39.37
N SER A 55 -1.89 11.39 -40.36
CA SER A 55 -1.05 12.09 -41.34
C SER A 55 -1.28 11.61 -42.78
N GLU A 56 -0.80 12.41 -43.74
CA GLU A 56 -0.71 12.05 -45.16
C GLU A 56 0.55 11.21 -45.46
N LEU A 57 1.34 10.88 -44.43
CA LEU A 57 2.58 10.14 -44.57
C LEU A 57 2.34 8.64 -44.56
N THR A 58 3.13 7.96 -45.37
CA THR A 58 3.20 6.50 -45.41
C THR A 58 4.62 6.07 -45.09
N LEU A 59 4.77 5.13 -44.15
CA LEU A 59 6.04 4.49 -43.88
C LEU A 59 6.24 3.37 -44.91
N VAL A 60 7.34 3.43 -45.65
CA VAL A 60 7.78 2.42 -46.62
C VAL A 60 8.86 1.57 -45.98
N THR A 61 8.76 0.26 -46.08
CA THR A 61 9.73 -0.68 -45.51
C THR A 61 10.20 -1.67 -46.55
N TRP A 62 11.50 -1.90 -46.62
CA TRP A 62 12.14 -2.88 -47.50
C TRP A 62 13.03 -3.80 -46.65
N ASP A 63 13.04 -5.10 -46.94
CA ASP A 63 13.78 -6.09 -46.15
C ASP A 63 14.56 -7.06 -47.05
N LYS A 64 15.82 -7.36 -46.70
CA LYS A 64 16.71 -8.26 -47.46
C LYS A 64 17.65 -9.02 -46.52
N VAL A 65 17.89 -10.30 -46.79
CA VAL A 65 19.01 -11.04 -46.19
C VAL A 65 20.25 -10.84 -47.06
N LEU A 66 21.33 -10.36 -46.47
CA LEU A 66 22.61 -10.10 -47.13
C LEU A 66 23.34 -11.40 -47.47
N SER A 67 24.07 -11.40 -48.58
CA SER A 67 25.03 -12.46 -48.92
C SER A 67 26.32 -12.34 -48.10
N ASP A 68 27.10 -13.42 -47.99
CA ASP A 68 28.36 -13.44 -47.22
C ASP A 68 29.35 -12.31 -47.61
N VAL A 69 29.36 -11.94 -48.90
CA VAL A 69 30.21 -10.84 -49.42
C VAL A 69 29.69 -9.48 -48.94
N GLU A 70 28.37 -9.27 -48.97
CA GLU A 70 27.74 -8.05 -48.48
C GLU A 70 27.88 -7.91 -46.96
N GLU A 71 27.80 -9.01 -46.20
CA GLU A 71 28.07 -9.00 -44.75
C GLU A 71 29.44 -8.44 -44.43
N HIS A 72 30.49 -8.98 -45.06
CA HIS A 72 31.86 -8.53 -44.86
C HIS A 72 32.05 -7.06 -45.24
N LEU A 73 31.36 -6.60 -46.29
CA LEU A 73 31.40 -5.21 -46.70
C LEU A 73 30.78 -4.30 -45.64
N VAL A 74 29.59 -4.66 -45.14
CA VAL A 74 28.87 -3.90 -44.11
C VAL A 74 29.68 -3.78 -42.82
N GLU A 75 30.27 -4.87 -42.34
CA GLU A 75 31.09 -4.83 -41.12
C GLU A 75 32.30 -3.91 -41.26
N ASN A 76 32.99 -3.95 -42.40
CA ASN A 76 34.12 -3.06 -42.69
C ASN A 76 33.70 -1.59 -42.86
N GLN A 77 32.53 -1.33 -43.45
CA GLN A 77 32.01 0.03 -43.64
C GLN A 77 31.60 0.66 -42.30
N PHE A 78 31.01 -0.11 -41.38
CA PHE A 78 30.64 0.36 -40.04
C PHE A 78 31.83 0.90 -39.24
N VAL A 79 33.00 0.24 -39.34
CA VAL A 79 34.24 0.71 -38.68
C VAL A 79 34.68 2.08 -39.21
N LYS A 80 34.38 2.37 -40.47
CA LYS A 80 34.71 3.64 -41.14
C LYS A 80 33.62 4.70 -41.00
N GLY A 81 32.49 4.39 -40.36
CA GLY A 81 31.33 5.29 -40.28
C GLY A 81 30.55 5.39 -41.60
N HIS A 82 30.68 4.40 -42.48
CA HIS A 82 30.04 4.39 -43.80
C HIS A 82 28.99 3.27 -43.90
N PHE A 83 28.00 3.43 -44.77
CA PHE A 83 27.07 2.36 -45.14
C PHE A 83 26.49 2.60 -46.54
N LEU A 84 26.67 1.64 -47.44
CA LEU A 84 26.06 1.67 -48.77
C LEU A 84 24.73 0.91 -48.77
N ILE A 85 23.64 1.60 -49.12
CA ILE A 85 22.34 0.95 -49.30
C ILE A 85 22.37 0.13 -50.60
N PRO A 86 21.92 -1.14 -50.61
CA PRO A 86 21.89 -1.98 -51.81
C PRO A 86 21.17 -1.29 -52.97
N GLU A 87 21.68 -1.45 -54.20
CA GLU A 87 21.15 -0.76 -55.39
C GLU A 87 19.69 -1.11 -55.69
N GLU A 88 19.29 -2.35 -55.39
CA GLU A 88 17.93 -2.84 -55.53
C GLU A 88 16.96 -2.31 -54.48
N CYS A 89 17.44 -1.58 -53.46
CA CYS A 89 16.57 -0.99 -52.46
C CYS A 89 15.80 0.19 -53.06
N PRO A 90 14.47 0.17 -53.09
CA PRO A 90 13.67 1.28 -53.62
C PRO A 90 13.67 2.51 -52.70
N ILE A 91 14.23 2.38 -51.49
CA ILE A 91 14.38 3.47 -50.51
C ILE A 91 15.85 3.90 -50.50
N ALA A 92 16.18 4.86 -51.37
CA ALA A 92 17.54 5.40 -51.51
C ALA A 92 18.61 4.35 -51.90
N GLY A 93 18.28 3.39 -52.75
CA GLY A 93 19.24 2.41 -53.28
C GLY A 93 20.47 3.04 -53.93
N GLY A 94 21.64 2.46 -53.65
CA GLY A 94 22.93 2.98 -54.09
C GLY A 94 23.44 4.21 -53.33
N ARG A 95 22.67 4.75 -52.38
CA ARG A 95 23.10 5.90 -51.58
C ARG A 95 24.13 5.47 -50.54
N MET A 96 25.28 6.16 -50.52
CA MET A 96 26.27 6.06 -49.46
C MET A 96 25.86 6.97 -48.30
N ILE A 97 25.73 6.41 -47.10
CA ILE A 97 25.53 7.15 -45.85
C ILE A 97 26.88 7.26 -45.14
N ILE A 98 27.20 8.48 -44.69
CA ILE A 98 28.41 8.80 -43.94
C ILE A 98 27.97 9.44 -42.62
N GLY A 99 28.51 8.96 -41.50
CA GLY A 99 28.18 9.49 -40.19
C GLY A 99 29.18 9.06 -39.12
N HIS A 100 28.83 9.35 -37.87
CA HIS A 100 29.68 9.01 -36.73
C HIS A 100 29.35 7.60 -36.22
N PRO A 101 30.32 6.66 -36.23
CA PRO A 101 30.10 5.34 -35.69
C PRO A 101 30.01 5.39 -34.16
N PHE A 102 29.17 4.54 -33.58
CA PHE A 102 29.13 4.28 -32.15
C PHE A 102 29.36 2.80 -31.86
N TRP A 103 30.11 2.57 -30.77
CA TRP A 103 30.53 1.24 -30.33
C TRP A 103 29.37 0.43 -29.73
N PRO A 104 29.52 -0.90 -29.60
CA PRO A 104 28.50 -1.76 -29.02
C PRO A 104 27.99 -1.25 -27.68
N THR A 105 26.68 -1.06 -27.60
CA THR A 105 25.94 -0.66 -26.40
C THR A 105 24.94 -1.75 -26.03
N ILE A 106 24.77 -1.98 -24.74
CA ILE A 106 23.86 -3.00 -24.21
C ILE A 106 22.43 -2.48 -24.31
N VAL A 107 21.56 -3.23 -24.99
CA VAL A 107 20.12 -2.98 -25.00
C VAL A 107 19.52 -3.82 -23.87
N GLY A 108 19.15 -3.18 -22.76
CA GLY A 108 18.57 -3.87 -21.60
C GLY A 108 17.20 -4.45 -21.93
N GLU A 109 17.08 -5.78 -21.95
CA GLU A 109 15.79 -6.47 -22.04
C GLU A 109 15.09 -6.40 -20.67
N ILE A 110 14.19 -5.42 -20.47
CA ILE A 110 13.44 -5.30 -19.22
C ILE A 110 12.34 -6.35 -19.20
N ASN A 111 12.43 -7.29 -18.24
CA ASN A 111 11.37 -8.20 -17.77
C ASN A 111 10.54 -8.87 -18.88
N GLN A 112 10.93 -10.08 -19.29
CA GLN A 112 10.19 -10.83 -20.31
C GLN A 112 8.78 -11.22 -19.83
N ARG A 113 7.80 -10.39 -20.21
CA ARG A 113 6.44 -10.83 -20.60
C ARG A 113 6.24 -10.80 -22.12
N ALA A 114 7.22 -10.34 -22.90
CA ALA A 114 7.16 -10.33 -24.35
C ALA A 114 7.92 -11.51 -24.95
N ARG A 115 7.31 -12.18 -25.94
CA ARG A 115 7.98 -13.15 -26.82
C ARG A 115 8.93 -12.39 -27.76
N ILE A 116 10.09 -11.95 -27.26
CA ILE A 116 11.27 -11.79 -28.10
C ILE A 116 11.99 -13.13 -27.99
N THR A 117 11.78 -14.00 -28.97
CA THR A 117 12.50 -15.27 -29.05
C THR A 117 14.00 -14.98 -29.20
N GLY A 118 14.80 -15.50 -28.26
CA GLY A 118 16.26 -15.37 -28.19
C GLY A 118 16.73 -14.49 -27.02
N THR A 119 16.91 -15.07 -25.83
CA THR A 119 17.09 -14.35 -24.56
C THR A 119 18.56 -14.18 -24.19
N GLY A 120 19.32 -13.58 -25.11
CA GLY A 120 20.75 -13.27 -24.93
C GLY A 120 20.99 -11.82 -24.49
N LEU A 121 22.25 -11.41 -24.28
CA LEU A 121 22.59 -9.97 -24.25
C LEU A 121 22.51 -9.38 -25.67
N LEU A 122 21.59 -8.42 -25.90
CA LEU A 122 21.45 -7.76 -27.20
C LEU A 122 22.37 -6.55 -27.26
N LEU A 123 23.25 -6.52 -28.26
CA LEU A 123 24.15 -5.40 -28.51
C LEU A 123 23.66 -4.59 -29.70
N ARG A 124 23.85 -3.29 -29.60
CA ARG A 124 23.55 -2.31 -30.63
C ARG A 124 24.84 -1.53 -30.94
N LYS A 125 25.28 -1.55 -32.19
CA LYS A 125 26.29 -0.62 -32.73
C LYS A 125 25.73 0.05 -33.97
N GLY A 126 26.36 1.11 -34.48
CA GLY A 126 25.72 1.84 -35.57
C GLY A 126 26.46 3.07 -36.03
N ILE A 127 25.78 3.80 -36.92
CA ILE A 127 26.21 5.08 -37.49
C ILE A 127 25.08 6.07 -37.28
N VAL A 128 25.41 7.24 -36.75
CA VAL A 128 24.50 8.39 -36.68
C VAL A 128 24.87 9.36 -37.79
N ALA A 129 23.93 9.65 -38.69
CA ALA A 129 24.14 10.58 -39.81
C ALA A 129 23.24 11.80 -39.64
N GLU A 130 23.83 12.94 -39.25
CA GLU A 130 23.09 14.19 -39.04
C GLU A 130 22.31 14.61 -40.29
N SER A 131 22.87 14.37 -41.47
CA SER A 131 22.24 14.70 -42.75
C SER A 131 20.90 14.00 -42.95
N LEU A 132 20.72 12.77 -42.45
CA LEU A 132 19.46 12.03 -42.66
C LEU A 132 18.28 12.65 -41.92
N LEU A 133 18.50 13.07 -40.67
CA LEU A 133 17.45 13.70 -39.88
C LEU A 133 17.14 15.10 -40.43
N THR A 134 18.18 15.86 -40.81
CA THR A 134 18.02 17.20 -41.39
C THR A 134 17.29 17.12 -42.73
N ASP A 135 17.70 16.24 -43.65
CA ASP A 135 17.08 16.05 -44.95
C ASP A 135 15.59 15.68 -44.80
N LEU A 136 15.27 14.74 -43.90
CA LEU A 136 13.90 14.33 -43.65
C LEU A 136 13.08 15.46 -43.02
N ASN A 137 13.63 16.16 -42.03
CA ASN A 137 12.95 17.28 -41.38
C ASN A 137 12.67 18.41 -42.37
N ASP A 138 13.62 18.75 -43.24
CA ASP A 138 13.48 19.81 -44.25
C ASP A 138 12.44 19.44 -45.29
N ALA A 139 12.45 18.19 -45.76
CA ALA A 139 11.43 17.69 -46.68
C ALA A 139 10.02 17.71 -46.06
N LEU A 140 9.90 17.30 -44.79
CA LEU A 140 8.63 17.36 -44.06
C LEU A 140 8.17 18.81 -43.84
N ASN A 141 9.08 19.74 -43.51
CA ASN A 141 8.74 21.15 -43.35
C ASN A 141 8.33 21.82 -44.67
N ASN A 142 8.91 21.40 -45.79
CA ASN A 142 8.57 21.93 -47.11
C ASN A 142 7.23 21.39 -47.64
N ARG A 143 6.80 20.21 -47.19
CA ARG A 143 5.60 19.52 -47.71
C ARG A 143 4.39 19.62 -46.79
N LEU A 144 4.60 19.55 -45.48
CA LEU A 144 3.53 19.61 -44.51
C LEU A 144 3.21 21.05 -44.13
N LYS A 145 2.04 21.25 -43.52
CA LYS A 145 1.66 22.57 -42.98
C LYS A 145 2.70 23.04 -41.94
N PRO A 146 2.98 24.36 -41.84
CA PRO A 146 3.91 24.88 -40.85
C PRO A 146 3.60 24.37 -39.44
N GLY A 147 4.61 23.84 -38.75
CA GLY A 147 4.48 23.24 -37.41
C GLY A 147 4.01 21.78 -37.38
N ALA A 148 3.61 21.17 -38.50
CA ALA A 148 3.18 19.78 -38.54
C ALA A 148 4.35 18.77 -38.61
N ALA A 149 5.54 19.19 -39.04
CA ALA A 149 6.72 18.33 -39.16
C ALA A 149 7.14 17.69 -37.82
N GLN A 150 7.06 18.44 -36.72
CA GLN A 150 7.40 17.89 -35.40
C GLN A 150 6.42 16.79 -34.95
N LYS A 151 5.11 16.98 -35.18
CA LYS A 151 4.09 15.95 -34.91
C LYS A 151 4.29 14.73 -35.82
N ALA A 152 4.66 14.95 -37.08
CA ALA A 152 4.98 13.89 -38.04
C ALA A 152 6.19 13.07 -37.61
N LEU A 153 7.31 13.70 -37.21
CA LEU A 153 8.50 13.00 -36.74
C LEU A 153 8.23 12.12 -35.52
N LEU A 154 7.41 12.59 -34.58
CA LEU A 154 6.98 11.79 -33.44
C LEU A 154 6.15 10.57 -33.88
N ALA A 155 5.20 10.78 -34.80
CA ALA A 155 4.38 9.70 -35.35
C ALA A 155 5.20 8.68 -36.15
N ILE A 156 6.22 9.14 -36.90
CA ILE A 156 7.19 8.29 -37.60
C ILE A 156 7.97 7.46 -36.58
N SER A 157 8.53 8.07 -35.54
CA SER A 157 9.30 7.37 -34.50
C SER A 157 8.49 6.26 -33.82
N LEU A 158 7.24 6.56 -33.41
CA LEU A 158 6.33 5.58 -32.83
C LEU A 158 6.00 4.43 -33.78
N LYS A 159 5.84 4.73 -35.09
CA LYS A 159 5.53 3.70 -36.08
C LYS A 159 6.75 2.83 -36.43
N LEU A 160 7.95 3.41 -36.41
CA LEU A 160 9.21 2.69 -36.54
C LEU A 160 9.41 1.70 -35.38
N ASP A 161 9.10 2.11 -34.15
CA ASP A 161 9.12 1.22 -32.97
C ASP A 161 8.21 0.00 -33.17
N GLU A 162 6.96 0.23 -33.57
CA GLU A 162 5.97 -0.82 -33.82
C GLU A 162 6.44 -1.82 -34.89
N LEU A 163 6.87 -1.31 -36.05
CA LEU A 163 7.19 -2.15 -37.22
C LEU A 163 8.57 -2.80 -37.12
N SER A 164 9.52 -2.23 -36.39
CA SER A 164 10.84 -2.84 -36.17
C SER A 164 10.79 -4.14 -35.37
N GLY A 165 9.72 -4.35 -34.59
CA GLY A 165 9.63 -5.45 -33.62
C GLY A 165 10.40 -5.19 -32.32
N MET A 166 10.94 -3.98 -32.14
CA MET A 166 11.78 -3.58 -31.00
C MET A 166 11.05 -2.70 -29.97
N GLU A 167 9.74 -2.54 -30.10
CA GLU A 167 8.87 -1.69 -29.27
C GLU A 167 9.12 -1.87 -27.75
N ASP A 168 9.21 -3.12 -27.29
CA ASP A 168 9.43 -3.43 -25.86
C ASP A 168 10.87 -3.12 -25.39
N ALA A 169 11.85 -3.20 -26.29
CA ALA A 169 13.27 -3.02 -25.99
C ALA A 169 13.71 -1.55 -26.05
N LEU A 170 13.19 -0.78 -27.01
CA LEU A 170 13.59 0.61 -27.24
C LEU A 170 12.62 1.63 -26.63
N LYS A 171 11.33 1.26 -26.43
CA LYS A 171 10.24 2.18 -26.02
C LYS A 171 10.21 3.43 -26.92
N ALA A 172 9.64 4.55 -26.45
CA ALA A 172 9.57 5.83 -27.18
C ALA A 172 10.93 6.55 -27.41
N ARG A 173 12.02 5.79 -27.60
CA ARG A 173 13.37 6.30 -27.83
C ARG A 173 13.94 5.86 -29.18
N THR A 174 13.12 5.42 -30.14
CA THR A 174 13.63 5.08 -31.47
C THR A 174 14.21 6.31 -32.17
N PRO A 175 15.51 6.30 -32.51
CA PRO A 175 16.13 7.40 -33.21
C PRO A 175 15.74 7.38 -34.70
N ILE A 176 15.68 8.57 -35.29
CA ILE A 176 15.58 8.79 -36.75
C ILE A 176 16.97 9.22 -37.24
N GLY A 177 17.33 8.86 -38.46
CA GLY A 177 18.63 9.20 -39.06
C GLY A 177 19.78 8.32 -38.58
N VAL A 178 19.47 7.09 -38.16
CA VAL A 178 20.46 6.12 -37.68
C VAL A 178 20.46 4.85 -38.50
N ILE A 179 21.64 4.25 -38.58
CA ILE A 179 21.88 2.91 -39.11
C ILE A 179 22.34 2.08 -37.92
N GLU A 180 21.52 1.12 -37.51
CA GLU A 180 21.77 0.33 -36.31
C GLU A 180 21.96 -1.13 -36.67
N TYR A 181 23.03 -1.74 -36.16
CA TYR A 181 23.28 -3.16 -36.23
C TYR A 181 23.08 -3.79 -34.85
N PHE A 182 22.04 -4.60 -34.76
CA PHE A 182 21.70 -5.43 -33.62
C PHE A 182 22.33 -6.81 -33.76
N PHE A 183 23.15 -7.18 -32.79
CA PHE A 183 23.89 -8.45 -32.82
C PHE A 183 24.09 -9.01 -31.41
N ARG A 184 24.55 -10.25 -31.33
CA ARG A 184 24.86 -10.97 -30.08
C ARG A 184 26.25 -11.58 -30.18
N THR A 185 27.08 -11.47 -29.13
CA THR A 185 28.53 -11.76 -29.14
C THR A 185 28.91 -13.24 -29.21
N ALA A 186 28.15 -14.15 -28.60
CA ALA A 186 28.56 -15.56 -28.46
C ALA A 186 27.43 -16.54 -28.79
N GLY A 187 27.69 -17.60 -29.55
CA GLY A 187 26.75 -18.70 -29.83
C GLY A 187 27.41 -19.83 -30.61
N ALA A 188 27.18 -21.09 -30.21
CA ALA A 188 27.58 -22.26 -30.98
C ALA A 188 26.78 -22.33 -32.29
N GLY A 189 27.44 -22.70 -33.40
CA GLY A 189 26.84 -22.74 -34.74
C GLY A 189 25.45 -23.38 -34.79
N GLY A 190 24.45 -22.57 -35.14
CA GLY A 190 23.11 -23.02 -35.53
C GLY A 190 22.06 -23.18 -34.42
N ILE A 191 22.42 -23.08 -33.14
CA ILE A 191 21.45 -23.14 -32.02
C ILE A 191 21.07 -21.73 -31.61
N ASP A 192 19.79 -21.37 -31.80
CA ASP A 192 19.27 -20.08 -31.33
C ASP A 192 18.72 -20.20 -29.90
N GLY A 193 19.01 -19.20 -29.07
CA GLY A 193 18.63 -19.12 -27.66
C GLY A 193 19.76 -18.67 -26.74
N PRO A 194 19.50 -18.58 -25.42
CA PRO A 194 20.52 -18.14 -24.47
C PRO A 194 21.68 -19.12 -24.37
N LEU A 195 22.84 -18.65 -23.95
CA LEU A 195 23.98 -19.54 -23.67
C LEU A 195 23.58 -20.56 -22.60
N PHE A 196 22.76 -20.13 -21.63
CA PHE A 196 22.30 -20.94 -20.52
C PHE A 196 20.80 -20.83 -20.30
N GLU A 197 20.17 -21.93 -19.86
CA GLU A 197 18.77 -22.01 -19.47
C GLU A 197 18.68 -22.17 -17.95
N ILE A 198 17.75 -21.45 -17.32
CA ILE A 198 17.43 -21.61 -15.90
C ILE A 198 16.19 -22.50 -15.77
N VAL A 199 16.39 -23.72 -15.30
CA VAL A 199 15.34 -24.72 -15.10
C VAL A 199 14.99 -24.81 -13.61
N PRO A 200 13.77 -24.43 -13.19
CA PRO A 200 13.35 -24.59 -11.80
C PRO A 200 13.20 -26.07 -11.46
N LYS A 201 13.75 -26.49 -10.32
CA LYS A 201 13.47 -27.81 -9.76
C LYS A 201 12.13 -27.72 -9.01
N LYS A 202 11.04 -27.78 -9.76
CA LYS A 202 9.66 -27.53 -9.29
C LYS A 202 9.32 -28.30 -7.99
N PRO A 203 8.69 -27.65 -6.99
CA PRO A 203 7.66 -28.29 -6.19
C PRO A 203 6.35 -28.39 -7.02
N ASP A 204 5.51 -29.39 -6.75
CA ASP A 204 4.22 -29.59 -7.44
C ASP A 204 3.36 -28.31 -7.29
N PHE A 205 2.70 -27.85 -8.37
CA PHE A 205 1.83 -26.66 -8.38
C PHE A 205 0.72 -26.70 -7.32
N ARG A 206 0.47 -27.87 -6.72
CA ARG A 206 -0.49 -28.09 -5.63
C ARG A 206 0.12 -28.07 -4.23
N THR A 207 1.42 -27.88 -4.10
CA THR A 207 2.13 -28.00 -2.83
C THR A 207 2.55 -26.65 -2.29
N ASN A 208 2.45 -26.49 -0.97
CA ASN A 208 2.98 -25.32 -0.25
C ASN A 208 4.51 -25.40 -0.06
N GLU A 209 5.19 -26.33 -0.74
CA GLU A 209 6.61 -26.56 -0.57
C GLU A 209 7.43 -25.45 -1.26
N PRO A 210 8.45 -24.89 -0.60
CA PRO A 210 9.27 -23.86 -1.21
C PRO A 210 10.17 -24.46 -2.30
N MET A 211 10.22 -23.82 -3.46
CA MET A 211 11.26 -24.05 -4.46
C MET A 211 12.61 -23.53 -3.92
N LEU A 212 13.51 -24.45 -3.56
CA LEU A 212 14.82 -24.15 -2.98
C LEU A 212 16.00 -24.38 -3.93
N GLN A 213 15.74 -24.94 -5.12
CA GLN A 213 16.78 -25.31 -6.07
C GLN A 213 16.43 -24.89 -7.50
N VAL A 214 17.44 -24.43 -8.23
CA VAL A 214 17.37 -24.12 -9.66
C VAL A 214 18.58 -24.73 -10.36
N ASN A 215 18.37 -25.25 -11.56
CA ASN A 215 19.44 -25.76 -12.41
C ASN A 215 19.76 -24.71 -13.48
N VAL A 216 21.03 -24.41 -13.69
CA VAL A 216 21.52 -23.65 -14.84
C VAL A 216 22.15 -24.64 -15.80
N ARG A 217 21.54 -24.82 -16.97
CA ARG A 217 21.96 -25.78 -18.00
C ARG A 217 22.52 -25.04 -19.20
N ARG A 218 23.61 -25.53 -19.79
CA ARG A 218 24.07 -25.07 -21.11
C ARG A 218 22.98 -25.34 -22.14
N PHE A 219 22.59 -24.31 -22.87
CA PHE A 219 21.60 -24.39 -23.94
C PHE A 219 22.28 -24.17 -25.29
N ALA A 220 22.65 -22.94 -25.62
CA ALA A 220 23.41 -22.61 -26.83
C ALA A 220 24.93 -22.41 -26.57
N ALA A 221 25.38 -22.51 -25.31
CA ALA A 221 26.79 -22.42 -24.95
C ALA A 221 27.58 -23.62 -25.51
N PRO A 222 28.66 -23.39 -26.30
CA PRO A 222 29.54 -24.46 -26.75
C PRO A 222 30.08 -25.27 -25.56
N LEU A 223 29.98 -26.60 -25.63
CA LEU A 223 30.41 -27.49 -24.53
C LEU A 223 31.92 -27.46 -24.31
N ASP A 224 32.70 -27.10 -25.32
CA ASP A 224 34.16 -26.99 -25.32
C ASP A 224 34.68 -25.69 -24.72
N LEU A 225 33.82 -24.69 -24.49
CA LEU A 225 34.20 -23.41 -23.91
C LEU A 225 33.89 -23.32 -22.42
N THR A 226 34.73 -22.57 -21.69
CA THR A 226 34.55 -22.28 -20.27
C THR A 226 33.91 -20.90 -20.09
N PHE A 227 32.95 -20.79 -19.17
CA PHE A 227 32.27 -19.53 -18.85
C PHE A 227 32.29 -19.28 -17.34
N LYS A 228 32.28 -18.01 -16.93
CA LYS A 228 32.04 -17.60 -15.55
C LYS A 228 30.60 -17.11 -15.41
N LEU A 229 29.88 -17.63 -14.44
CA LEU A 229 28.46 -17.37 -14.19
C LEU A 229 28.32 -16.63 -12.87
N GLN A 230 27.78 -15.42 -12.88
CA GLN A 230 27.27 -14.76 -11.69
C GLN A 230 25.79 -15.10 -11.54
N VAL A 231 25.46 -16.00 -10.62
CA VAL A 231 24.09 -16.42 -10.33
C VAL A 231 23.60 -15.72 -9.07
N THR A 232 22.52 -14.97 -9.20
CA THR A 232 21.84 -14.25 -8.12
C THR A 232 20.44 -14.81 -7.94
N LEU A 233 20.20 -15.48 -6.80
CA LEU A 233 18.91 -16.00 -6.37
C LEU A 233 18.21 -14.95 -5.50
N LYS A 234 16.93 -14.68 -5.77
CA LYS A 234 16.14 -13.67 -5.06
C LYS A 234 14.82 -14.22 -4.51
N ASN A 235 14.30 -13.55 -3.48
CA ASN A 235 12.94 -13.67 -2.97
C ASN A 235 12.26 -12.29 -3.10
N TYR A 236 11.44 -12.13 -4.13
CA TYR A 236 10.93 -10.87 -4.65
C TYR A 236 12.08 -9.86 -4.89
N ASP A 237 12.12 -8.82 -4.07
CA ASP A 237 13.07 -7.72 -4.08
C ASP A 237 14.36 -8.03 -3.29
N GLU A 238 14.39 -9.10 -2.49
CA GLU A 238 15.53 -9.44 -1.65
C GLU A 238 16.50 -10.41 -2.34
N VAL A 239 17.80 -10.11 -2.29
CA VAL A 239 18.85 -11.02 -2.76
C VAL A 239 19.16 -12.05 -1.68
N ILE A 240 18.86 -13.32 -1.96
CA ILE A 240 19.11 -14.44 -1.05
C ILE A 240 20.58 -14.86 -1.12
N ARG A 241 21.10 -14.96 -2.35
CA ARG A 241 22.43 -15.48 -2.64
C ARG A 241 22.92 -14.91 -3.96
N SER A 242 24.14 -14.40 -4.01
CA SER A 242 24.83 -14.05 -5.25
C SER A 242 26.18 -14.77 -5.27
N THR A 243 26.44 -15.58 -6.29
CA THR A 243 27.65 -16.41 -6.38
C THR A 243 28.25 -16.29 -7.78
N LEU A 244 29.56 -16.06 -7.85
CA LEU A 244 30.32 -16.17 -9.09
C LEU A 244 30.95 -17.56 -9.16
N ILE A 245 30.66 -18.32 -10.20
CA ILE A 245 31.14 -19.70 -10.37
C ILE A 245 31.59 -19.95 -11.81
N GLU A 246 32.59 -20.80 -11.99
CA GLU A 246 33.07 -21.20 -13.31
C GLU A 246 32.39 -22.50 -13.74
N ILE A 247 31.79 -22.51 -14.93
CA ILE A 247 31.35 -23.73 -15.60
C ILE A 247 32.41 -24.15 -16.63
N LYS A 248 33.14 -25.20 -16.30
CA LYS A 248 34.24 -25.71 -17.13
C LYS A 248 33.72 -26.33 -18.43
N ALA A 249 34.60 -26.42 -19.42
CA ALA A 249 34.37 -27.22 -20.62
C ALA A 249 33.96 -28.66 -20.23
N GLY A 250 32.99 -29.23 -20.95
CA GLY A 250 32.42 -30.55 -20.72
C GLY A 250 31.28 -30.61 -19.68
N MET A 251 31.04 -29.56 -18.89
CA MET A 251 29.92 -29.53 -17.94
C MET A 251 28.64 -29.01 -18.59
N SER A 252 27.59 -29.83 -18.63
CA SER A 252 26.29 -29.45 -19.24
C SER A 252 25.36 -28.69 -18.30
N GLU A 253 25.45 -28.89 -16.98
CA GLU A 253 24.55 -28.26 -16.01
C GLU A 253 25.19 -28.03 -14.64
N MET A 254 24.58 -27.13 -13.87
CA MET A 254 24.95 -26.83 -12.49
C MET A 254 23.72 -26.51 -11.65
N THR A 255 23.64 -27.07 -10.45
CA THR A 255 22.53 -26.82 -9.51
C THR A 255 22.91 -25.77 -8.47
N PHE A 256 22.01 -24.82 -8.25
CA PHE A 256 22.12 -23.81 -7.21
C PHE A 256 21.01 -24.02 -6.18
N SER A 257 21.38 -24.00 -4.91
CA SER A 257 20.45 -24.08 -3.80
C SER A 257 20.42 -22.78 -3.00
N ALA A 258 19.24 -22.47 -2.46
CA ALA A 258 19.00 -21.40 -1.52
C ALA A 258 18.40 -21.94 -0.21
N PRO A 259 18.67 -21.28 0.93
CA PRO A 259 18.07 -21.66 2.22
C PRO A 259 16.57 -21.30 2.31
N ILE A 260 16.09 -20.42 1.43
CA ILE A 260 14.71 -19.94 1.38
C ILE A 260 14.17 -19.99 -0.05
N HIS A 261 12.85 -19.83 -0.18
CA HIS A 261 12.15 -19.92 -1.46
C HIS A 261 12.73 -18.94 -2.49
N ILE A 262 13.00 -19.44 -3.68
CA ILE A 262 13.50 -18.67 -4.81
C ILE A 262 12.29 -18.22 -5.63
N THR A 263 12.13 -16.91 -5.84
CA THR A 263 11.09 -16.36 -6.71
C THR A 263 11.65 -15.88 -8.03
N ASP A 264 12.91 -15.42 -8.03
CA ASP A 264 13.58 -14.86 -9.19
C ASP A 264 15.04 -15.30 -9.23
N VAL A 265 15.58 -15.45 -10.44
CA VAL A 265 16.99 -15.76 -10.67
C VAL A 265 17.51 -14.80 -11.73
N SER A 266 18.61 -14.12 -11.42
CA SER A 266 19.38 -13.35 -12.38
C SER A 266 20.72 -14.04 -12.62
N LEU A 267 21.08 -14.25 -13.88
CA LEU A 267 22.32 -14.89 -14.31
C LEU A 267 23.06 -13.91 -15.23
N SER A 268 24.31 -13.59 -14.91
CA SER A 268 25.25 -12.93 -15.82
C SER A 268 26.34 -13.90 -16.22
N VAL A 269 26.64 -14.00 -17.50
CA VAL A 269 27.57 -14.96 -18.09
C VAL A 269 28.72 -14.19 -18.68
N PHE A 270 29.93 -14.53 -18.28
CA PHE A 270 31.17 -13.92 -18.76
C PHE A 270 31.97 -14.97 -19.51
N ASP A 271 32.58 -14.55 -20.62
CA ASP A 271 33.49 -15.41 -21.39
C ASP A 271 34.85 -15.60 -20.68
N SER A 272 35.78 -16.28 -21.35
CA SER A 272 37.12 -16.55 -20.83
C SER A 272 37.98 -15.29 -20.65
N ILE A 273 37.66 -14.20 -21.34
CA ILE A 273 38.38 -12.91 -21.30
C ILE A 273 37.77 -12.01 -20.20
N GLY A 274 36.56 -12.34 -19.73
CA GLY A 274 35.85 -11.63 -18.67
C GLY A 274 34.81 -10.63 -19.21
N GLU A 275 34.56 -10.64 -20.52
CA GLU A 275 33.52 -9.82 -21.14
C GLU A 275 32.15 -10.47 -20.93
N LEU A 276 31.12 -9.64 -20.80
CA LEU A 276 29.75 -10.10 -20.59
C LEU A 276 29.21 -10.73 -21.89
N ALA A 277 29.09 -12.05 -21.89
CA ALA A 277 28.66 -12.86 -23.01
C ALA A 277 27.13 -13.04 -23.05
N ASP A 278 26.48 -13.10 -21.87
CA ASP A 278 25.03 -13.27 -21.77
C ASP A 278 24.48 -12.74 -20.44
N GLN A 279 23.19 -12.42 -20.41
CA GLN A 279 22.47 -12.03 -19.19
C GLN A 279 21.00 -12.46 -19.25
N LEU A 280 20.55 -13.14 -18.21
CA LEU A 280 19.21 -13.69 -18.07
C LEU A 280 18.58 -13.27 -16.75
N SER A 281 17.28 -13.01 -16.75
CA SER A 281 16.50 -12.84 -15.52
C SER A 281 15.17 -13.56 -15.65
N VAL A 282 14.94 -14.56 -14.81
CA VAL A 282 13.74 -15.40 -14.82
C VAL A 282 12.97 -15.17 -13.52
N GLN A 283 11.69 -14.83 -13.65
CA GLN A 283 10.74 -14.76 -12.53
C GLN A 283 9.84 -15.99 -12.57
N PHE A 284 9.76 -16.72 -11.47
CA PHE A 284 8.91 -17.90 -11.37
C PHE A 284 7.50 -17.52 -10.95
N ILE A 285 6.49 -18.17 -11.55
CA ILE A 285 5.08 -17.96 -11.21
C ILE A 285 4.87 -18.36 -9.74
N GLN A 286 4.62 -17.35 -8.89
CA GLN A 286 4.38 -17.52 -7.45
C GLN A 286 2.93 -17.87 -7.10
N GLY A 287 2.04 -17.74 -8.08
CA GLY A 287 0.61 -17.95 -7.96
C GLY A 287 -0.09 -17.48 -9.23
N THR A 288 -1.27 -18.02 -9.47
CA THR A 288 -2.13 -17.60 -10.58
C THR A 288 -3.29 -16.83 -9.97
N ASP A 289 -3.33 -15.52 -10.19
CA ASP A 289 -4.52 -14.74 -9.87
C ASP A 289 -5.59 -15.09 -10.90
N PHE A 290 -6.50 -15.99 -10.52
CA PHE A 290 -7.74 -16.16 -11.27
C PHE A 290 -8.63 -14.96 -11.00
N GLY A 291 -8.38 -13.88 -11.75
CA GLY A 291 -9.39 -12.86 -12.01
C GLY A 291 -10.47 -13.48 -12.89
N LEU A 292 -11.26 -14.37 -12.32
CA LEU A 292 -12.44 -14.87 -12.99
C LEU A 292 -13.42 -13.69 -13.04
N SER A 293 -13.43 -13.00 -14.18
CA SER A 293 -14.57 -12.22 -14.67
C SER A 293 -15.72 -13.19 -14.97
N ILE A 294 -16.09 -14.01 -13.99
CA ILE A 294 -17.32 -14.78 -14.03
C ILE A 294 -18.41 -13.72 -13.87
N LEU A 295 -18.95 -13.29 -15.02
CA LEU A 295 -20.20 -12.54 -15.22
C LEU A 295 -20.13 -11.01 -15.51
N GLY A 296 -18.96 -10.36 -15.49
CA GLY A 296 -18.90 -8.89 -15.66
C GLY A 296 -19.05 -8.41 -17.12
N ALA A 297 -20.13 -7.68 -17.44
CA ALA A 297 -20.21 -6.87 -18.65
C ALA A 297 -19.06 -5.83 -18.68
N THR A 298 -18.51 -5.55 -19.85
CA THR A 298 -17.53 -4.47 -20.02
C THR A 298 -18.24 -3.25 -20.58
N ASP A 299 -18.22 -2.13 -19.86
CA ASP A 299 -18.80 -0.88 -20.34
C ASP A 299 -17.77 -0.12 -21.16
N LYS A 300 -18.20 0.38 -22.32
CA LYS A 300 -17.44 1.35 -23.11
C LYS A 300 -17.84 2.75 -22.66
N LEU A 301 -16.87 3.47 -22.11
CA LEU A 301 -17.00 4.85 -21.65
C LEU A 301 -16.30 5.78 -22.64
N PRO A 302 -16.74 7.04 -22.79
CA PRO A 302 -16.09 7.99 -23.67
C PRO A 302 -14.66 8.33 -23.17
N PRO A 303 -13.80 8.88 -24.05
CA PRO A 303 -12.45 9.31 -23.70
C PRO A 303 -12.44 10.26 -22.49
N LEU A 304 -11.38 10.18 -21.68
CA LEU A 304 -11.21 11.02 -20.48
C LEU A 304 -11.01 12.50 -20.82
N PHE A 305 -10.29 12.76 -21.90
CA PHE A 305 -9.95 14.10 -22.37
C PHE A 305 -10.09 14.14 -23.90
N PRO A 306 -10.77 15.15 -24.47
CA PRO A 306 -10.85 15.29 -25.93
C PRO A 306 -9.46 15.44 -26.55
N GLY A 307 -9.13 14.61 -27.56
CA GLY A 307 -7.90 14.73 -28.34
C GLY A 307 -6.64 14.08 -27.76
N ASN A 308 -6.73 13.31 -26.68
CA ASN A 308 -5.59 12.55 -26.11
C ASN A 308 -5.66 11.06 -26.49
N SER A 309 -4.52 10.37 -26.38
CA SER A 309 -4.40 8.93 -26.63
C SER A 309 -5.31 8.11 -25.70
N ASN A 310 -6.02 7.14 -26.27
CA ASN A 310 -7.00 6.31 -25.56
C ASN A 310 -6.40 5.60 -24.35
N SER A 311 -7.06 5.71 -23.20
CA SER A 311 -6.73 4.96 -21.99
C SER A 311 -7.62 3.73 -21.91
N ARG A 312 -7.24 2.66 -22.62
CA ARG A 312 -8.07 1.46 -22.83
C ARG A 312 -8.62 0.87 -21.52
N ASP A 313 -7.86 0.90 -20.44
CA ASP A 313 -8.25 0.39 -19.11
C ASP A 313 -9.33 1.22 -18.39
N LEU A 314 -9.42 2.53 -18.71
CA LEU A 314 -10.40 3.46 -18.14
C LEU A 314 -11.60 3.71 -19.06
N GLU A 315 -11.41 3.49 -20.36
CA GLU A 315 -12.46 3.58 -21.38
C GLU A 315 -13.18 2.25 -21.59
N SER A 316 -12.51 1.13 -21.37
CA SER A 316 -13.08 -0.22 -21.38
C SER A 316 -13.12 -0.74 -19.95
N ARG A 317 -14.15 -0.32 -19.21
CA ARG A 317 -14.27 -0.63 -17.79
C ARG A 317 -14.88 -2.02 -17.58
N VAL A 318 -14.13 -2.91 -16.93
CA VAL A 318 -14.62 -4.20 -16.45
C VAL A 318 -15.44 -4.01 -15.16
N ARG A 319 -16.63 -4.63 -15.09
CA ARG A 319 -17.41 -4.73 -13.85
C ARG A 319 -16.90 -5.88 -12.99
N VAL A 320 -16.69 -5.61 -11.71
CA VAL A 320 -16.06 -6.54 -10.76
C VAL A 320 -16.87 -6.66 -9.47
N HIS A 321 -16.95 -7.89 -8.92
CA HIS A 321 -17.54 -8.16 -7.61
C HIS A 321 -16.45 -8.39 -6.58
N THR A 322 -16.01 -7.33 -5.91
CA THR A 322 -14.93 -7.39 -4.92
C THR A 322 -15.29 -8.18 -3.65
N MET A 323 -16.58 -8.38 -3.37
CA MET A 323 -17.01 -9.17 -2.21
C MET A 323 -16.93 -10.69 -2.40
N ALA A 324 -16.95 -11.19 -3.64
CA ALA A 324 -16.92 -12.63 -3.91
C ALA A 324 -15.54 -13.26 -3.66
N PHE A 325 -14.51 -12.43 -3.42
CA PHE A 325 -13.13 -12.87 -3.29
C PHE A 325 -12.47 -12.23 -2.07
N ALA A 326 -11.91 -13.05 -1.20
CA ALA A 326 -10.85 -12.61 -0.30
C ALA A 326 -9.56 -12.62 -1.12
N GLY A 327 -8.92 -11.46 -1.32
CA GLY A 327 -7.59 -11.44 -1.93
C GLY A 327 -6.63 -12.35 -1.16
N PRO A 328 -5.63 -12.97 -1.81
CA PRO A 328 -4.64 -13.77 -1.10
C PRO A 328 -3.99 -12.88 -0.03
N SER A 329 -4.17 -13.22 1.24
CA SER A 329 -3.46 -12.51 2.30
C SER A 329 -1.96 -12.70 2.08
N ILE A 330 -1.16 -11.67 2.37
CA ILE A 330 0.31 -11.80 2.45
C ILE A 330 0.70 -12.99 3.34
N ASP A 331 -0.16 -13.33 4.30
CA ASP A 331 -0.02 -14.43 5.26
C ASP A 331 -0.24 -15.84 4.65
N ASN A 332 -0.81 -15.94 3.43
CA ASN A 332 -1.12 -17.21 2.74
C ASN A 332 -0.14 -17.55 1.60
N ARG A 333 0.95 -16.80 1.44
CA ARG A 333 2.02 -17.13 0.47
C ARG A 333 2.99 -18.15 1.10
N SER A 334 3.46 -19.12 0.33
CA SER A 334 4.47 -20.10 0.77
C SER A 334 5.90 -19.58 0.53
N GLY A 335 6.79 -19.71 1.52
CA GLY A 335 8.22 -19.42 1.37
C GLY A 335 9.06 -19.40 2.67
N GLY A 336 10.39 -19.47 2.56
CA GLY A 336 11.29 -19.56 3.74
C GLY A 336 11.29 -18.34 4.69
N LEU A 337 10.66 -17.23 4.29
CA LEU A 337 10.40 -16.07 5.13
C LEU A 337 8.98 -16.09 5.75
N ASP A 338 8.24 -17.19 5.64
CA ASP A 338 6.87 -17.30 6.18
C ASP A 338 6.84 -17.07 7.68
N LEU A 339 7.91 -17.44 8.40
CA LEU A 339 8.03 -17.10 9.80
C LEU A 339 8.16 -15.58 9.97
N LEU A 340 9.02 -14.90 9.20
CA LEU A 340 9.18 -13.43 9.23
C LEU A 340 7.92 -12.68 8.75
N ARG A 341 7.15 -13.24 7.81
CA ARG A 341 5.89 -12.66 7.32
C ARG A 341 4.72 -12.91 8.27
N LYS A 342 4.59 -14.13 8.83
CA LYS A 342 3.65 -14.44 9.93
C LYS A 342 3.99 -13.64 11.18
N GLN A 343 5.27 -13.38 11.40
CA GLN A 343 5.79 -12.50 12.44
C GLN A 343 5.97 -11.07 11.92
N LYS A 344 5.40 -10.66 10.77
CA LYS A 344 5.53 -9.28 10.25
C LYS A 344 5.06 -8.27 11.29
N ALA A 345 4.03 -8.63 12.06
CA ALA A 345 3.60 -7.84 13.21
C ALA A 345 4.65 -7.78 14.32
N SER A 346 5.34 -8.88 14.63
CA SER A 346 6.40 -8.96 15.64
C SER A 346 7.71 -8.30 15.19
N ILE A 347 8.05 -8.36 13.90
CA ILE A 347 9.21 -7.70 13.30
C ILE A 347 8.94 -6.21 13.12
N ALA A 348 7.77 -5.79 12.62
CA ALA A 348 7.35 -4.39 12.67
C ALA A 348 7.29 -3.84 14.11
N ALA A 349 7.07 -4.70 15.11
CA ALA A 349 7.19 -4.34 16.52
C ALA A 349 8.65 -4.28 17.05
N LEU A 350 9.63 -4.80 16.30
CA LEU A 350 11.07 -4.75 16.63
C LEU A 350 11.79 -3.59 15.93
N ILE A 351 11.48 -3.33 14.65
CA ILE A 351 12.08 -2.26 13.84
C ILE A 351 11.24 -0.97 13.80
N GLY A 352 10.04 -0.97 14.40
CA GLY A 352 9.07 0.12 14.30
C GLY A 352 8.09 -0.08 13.14
N PRO A 353 6.89 0.52 13.17
CA PRO A 353 5.97 0.42 12.03
C PRO A 353 6.70 0.95 10.81
N ASP A 354 6.55 0.25 9.68
CA ASP A 354 6.92 0.74 8.35
C ASP A 354 6.47 2.20 8.21
N LEU A 355 7.37 3.17 8.44
CA LEU A 355 7.24 4.49 7.85
C LEU A 355 7.37 4.38 6.32
N THR A 356 7.94 3.26 5.85
CA THR A 356 8.21 2.84 4.48
C THR A 356 7.06 2.10 3.78
N GLY A 357 5.92 1.89 4.45
CA GLY A 357 4.77 1.14 3.91
C GLY A 357 3.50 1.96 3.73
N ALA A 358 3.46 3.21 4.24
CA ALA A 358 2.40 4.15 3.88
C ALA A 358 2.59 4.52 2.41
N GLU A 359 1.60 4.19 1.58
CA GLU A 359 1.64 4.58 0.17
C GLU A 359 1.59 6.12 0.06
N ASN A 360 2.75 6.69 -0.25
CA ASN A 360 2.90 8.11 -0.57
C ASN A 360 3.18 8.22 -2.06
N VAL A 361 2.27 8.83 -2.82
CA VAL A 361 2.39 8.97 -4.27
C VAL A 361 2.40 10.43 -4.64
N TRP A 362 3.37 10.81 -5.47
CA TRP A 362 3.45 12.13 -6.07
C TRP A 362 3.17 12.03 -7.57
N PHE A 363 2.23 12.84 -8.05
CA PHE A 363 1.89 12.97 -9.46
C PHE A 363 2.25 14.38 -9.91
N GLU A 364 3.00 14.47 -11.01
CA GLU A 364 3.40 15.75 -11.57
C GLU A 364 2.21 16.50 -12.15
N LYS A 365 2.42 17.77 -12.51
CA LYS A 365 1.41 18.55 -13.22
C LYS A 365 1.36 18.11 -14.68
N GLY A 366 0.23 17.59 -15.15
CA GLY A 366 0.02 17.25 -16.55
C GLY A 366 -1.13 16.29 -16.75
N VAL A 367 -1.62 16.17 -18.00
CA VAL A 367 -2.73 15.28 -18.37
C VAL A 367 -2.42 13.82 -18.01
N GLU A 368 -1.22 13.34 -18.33
CA GLU A 368 -0.79 11.97 -18.03
C GLU A 368 -0.91 11.65 -16.53
N SER A 369 -0.44 12.57 -15.69
CA SER A 369 -0.56 12.44 -14.23
C SER A 369 -2.02 12.49 -13.75
N GLN A 370 -2.94 13.22 -14.41
CA GLN A 370 -4.37 13.13 -14.08
C GLN A 370 -4.92 11.72 -14.37
N VAL A 371 -4.51 11.11 -15.48
CA VAL A 371 -4.90 9.75 -15.84
C VAL A 371 -4.40 8.76 -14.79
N GLU A 372 -3.15 8.91 -14.34
CA GLU A 372 -2.58 8.05 -13.28
C GLU A 372 -3.31 8.21 -11.93
N VAL A 373 -3.72 9.43 -11.55
CA VAL A 373 -4.56 9.63 -10.36
C VAL A 373 -5.89 8.88 -10.49
N ILE A 374 -6.53 8.91 -11.67
CA ILE A 374 -7.78 8.19 -11.91
C ILE A 374 -7.58 6.68 -11.81
N ARG A 375 -6.50 6.15 -12.41
CA ARG A 375 -6.11 4.72 -12.28
C ARG A 375 -5.90 4.33 -10.83
N TRP A 376 -5.24 5.20 -10.07
CA TRP A 376 -4.98 4.97 -8.66
C TRP A 376 -6.28 4.86 -7.85
N ILE A 377 -7.20 5.81 -8.01
CA ILE A 377 -8.50 5.79 -7.31
C ILE A 377 -9.31 4.56 -7.69
N LYS A 378 -9.38 4.24 -8.99
CA LYS A 378 -10.02 3.04 -9.51
C LYS A 378 -9.48 1.79 -8.82
N LYS A 379 -8.16 1.62 -8.79
CA LYS A 379 -7.47 0.48 -8.16
C LYS A 379 -7.83 0.31 -6.69
N LYS A 380 -7.98 1.42 -5.94
CA LYS A 380 -8.33 1.39 -4.52
C LYS A 380 -9.77 0.99 -4.26
N ILE A 381 -10.70 1.51 -5.05
CA ILE A 381 -12.11 1.15 -4.93
C ILE A 381 -12.35 -0.30 -5.38
N GLU A 382 -11.61 -0.78 -6.39
CA GLU A 382 -11.72 -2.15 -6.93
C GLU A 382 -10.89 -3.19 -6.19
N GLN A 383 -10.25 -2.81 -5.08
CA GLN A 383 -9.47 -3.75 -4.30
C GLN A 383 -10.37 -4.88 -3.75
N PRO A 384 -9.95 -6.17 -3.87
CA PRO A 384 -10.71 -7.28 -3.31
C PRO A 384 -10.98 -7.10 -1.82
N GLY A 385 -12.21 -7.41 -1.41
CA GLY A 385 -12.64 -7.25 -0.02
C GLY A 385 -13.06 -5.84 0.39
N VAL A 386 -13.06 -4.83 -0.49
CA VAL A 386 -13.63 -3.51 -0.15
C VAL A 386 -15.15 -3.59 -0.14
N THR A 387 -15.78 -3.18 0.97
CA THR A 387 -17.25 -3.15 1.15
C THR A 387 -17.82 -1.75 1.01
N THR A 388 -17.08 -0.74 1.46
CA THR A 388 -17.52 0.65 1.44
C THR A 388 -16.33 1.55 1.11
N ALA A 389 -16.56 2.60 0.32
CA ALA A 389 -15.60 3.65 0.05
C ALA A 389 -16.26 5.00 0.35
N TYR A 390 -15.58 5.85 1.10
CA TYR A 390 -15.94 7.24 1.33
C TYR A 390 -14.99 8.12 0.51
N LEU A 391 -15.54 8.92 -0.38
CA LEU A 391 -14.81 9.95 -1.09
C LEU A 391 -15.21 11.32 -0.54
N ILE A 392 -14.28 11.96 0.15
CA ILE A 392 -14.46 13.25 0.79
C ILE A 392 -13.75 14.28 -0.07
N ASP A 393 -14.49 15.16 -0.73
CA ASP A 393 -13.94 16.28 -1.46
C ASP A 393 -14.94 17.43 -1.45
N PRO A 394 -14.67 18.53 -0.73
CA PRO A 394 -15.66 19.57 -0.55
C PRO A 394 -15.97 20.31 -1.86
N TYR A 395 -15.07 20.22 -2.86
CA TYR A 395 -15.16 20.91 -4.14
C TYR A 395 -15.24 19.93 -5.33
N LEU A 396 -15.85 18.75 -5.15
CA LEU A 396 -15.98 17.78 -6.23
C LEU A 396 -16.88 18.31 -7.36
N GLY A 397 -16.31 18.62 -8.50
CA GLY A 397 -17.00 19.18 -9.66
C GLY A 397 -17.76 18.12 -10.45
N SER A 398 -18.71 18.58 -11.26
CA SER A 398 -19.54 17.74 -12.13
C SER A 398 -18.70 16.86 -13.06
N GLU A 399 -17.63 17.42 -13.64
CA GLU A 399 -16.72 16.69 -14.53
C GLU A 399 -15.86 15.62 -13.82
N ALA A 400 -15.73 15.68 -12.49
CA ALA A 400 -15.05 14.63 -11.73
C ALA A 400 -15.89 13.33 -11.69
N VAL A 401 -17.22 13.43 -11.80
CA VAL A 401 -18.11 12.27 -11.90
C VAL A 401 -17.77 11.45 -13.15
N LYS A 402 -17.63 12.13 -14.30
CA LYS A 402 -17.34 11.51 -15.61
C LYS A 402 -15.92 10.93 -15.68
N ARG A 403 -14.95 11.65 -15.10
CA ARG A 403 -13.52 11.30 -15.21
C ARG A 403 -13.03 10.36 -14.13
N VAL A 404 -13.58 10.41 -12.92
CA VAL A 404 -13.12 9.61 -11.78
C VAL A 404 -14.16 8.57 -11.39
N ILE A 405 -15.35 9.02 -11.01
CA ILE A 405 -16.36 8.16 -10.36
C ILE A 405 -16.89 7.10 -11.33
N ALA A 406 -17.11 7.45 -12.59
CA ALA A 406 -17.57 6.51 -13.61
C ALA A 406 -16.52 5.45 -14.00
N ARG A 407 -15.25 5.59 -13.60
CA ARG A 407 -14.17 4.71 -14.08
C ARG A 407 -13.94 3.48 -13.21
N GLN A 408 -14.41 3.51 -11.96
CA GLN A 408 -14.46 2.32 -11.11
C GLN A 408 -15.66 1.42 -11.50
N GLY A 409 -15.47 0.12 -11.44
CA GLY A 409 -16.39 -0.94 -11.84
C GLY A 409 -16.76 -1.89 -10.70
N ASN A 410 -16.51 -1.51 -9.44
CA ASN A 410 -16.89 -2.30 -8.28
C ASN A 410 -18.42 -2.29 -8.10
N GLU A 411 -19.05 -3.43 -8.35
CA GLU A 411 -20.50 -3.62 -8.26
C GLU A 411 -20.99 -3.89 -6.83
N THR A 412 -20.08 -4.28 -5.94
CA THR A 412 -20.44 -4.73 -4.59
C THR A 412 -20.18 -3.69 -3.52
N ALA A 413 -19.22 -2.78 -3.71
CA ALA A 413 -18.96 -1.73 -2.73
C ALA A 413 -20.00 -0.61 -2.78
N GLU A 414 -20.32 -0.06 -1.61
CA GLU A 414 -21.03 1.21 -1.48
C GLU A 414 -20.04 2.38 -1.58
N LEU A 415 -20.27 3.32 -2.48
CA LEU A 415 -19.48 4.54 -2.60
C LEU A 415 -20.28 5.74 -2.09
N LEU A 416 -19.84 6.33 -0.98
CA LEU A 416 -20.43 7.52 -0.39
C LEU A 416 -19.55 8.74 -0.69
N ILE A 417 -20.10 9.73 -1.37
CA ILE A 417 -19.39 10.96 -1.76
C ILE A 417 -19.88 12.11 -0.89
N LEU A 418 -18.99 12.78 -0.18
CA LEU A 418 -19.32 13.96 0.63
C LEU A 418 -18.78 15.23 -0.05
N VAL A 419 -19.66 16.22 -0.21
CA VAL A 419 -19.34 17.55 -0.74
C VAL A 419 -19.74 18.64 0.25
N SER A 420 -19.05 19.79 0.22
CA SER A 420 -19.38 20.97 1.04
C SER A 420 -18.76 22.21 0.41
N PRO A 421 -19.30 22.67 -0.74
CA PRO A 421 -18.70 23.73 -1.54
C PRO A 421 -18.80 25.12 -0.88
N GLY A 422 -19.69 25.31 0.10
CA GLY A 422 -20.09 26.63 0.58
C GLY A 422 -20.65 27.48 -0.58
N ASP A 423 -20.32 28.77 -0.61
CA ASP A 423 -20.72 29.69 -1.68
C ASP A 423 -19.86 29.60 -2.96
N ILE A 424 -18.88 28.68 -3.03
CA ILE A 424 -17.96 28.55 -4.17
C ILE A 424 -18.55 27.59 -5.20
N ASN A 425 -18.48 27.95 -6.49
CA ASN A 425 -18.79 27.03 -7.59
C ASN A 425 -17.53 26.25 -8.04
N PRO A 426 -17.41 24.94 -7.76
CA PRO A 426 -16.26 24.13 -8.19
C PRO A 426 -16.12 23.96 -9.71
N ASP A 427 -17.21 24.11 -10.45
CA ASP A 427 -17.25 23.95 -11.91
C ASP A 427 -16.87 25.25 -12.65
N ALA A 428 -16.66 26.35 -11.93
CA ALA A 428 -16.29 27.61 -12.54
C ALA A 428 -14.88 27.59 -13.16
N ALA A 429 -14.71 28.28 -14.28
CA ALA A 429 -13.42 28.43 -14.95
C ALA A 429 -12.37 29.14 -14.06
N LYS A 430 -12.81 30.11 -13.26
CA LYS A 430 -11.97 30.84 -12.29
C LYS A 430 -12.22 30.36 -10.86
N ALA A 431 -11.14 30.15 -10.11
CA ALA A 431 -11.20 29.86 -8.68
C ALA A 431 -11.94 30.98 -7.94
N SER A 432 -12.72 30.63 -6.90
CA SER A 432 -13.45 31.57 -6.05
C SER A 432 -14.63 32.30 -6.73
N THR A 433 -15.15 31.80 -7.85
CA THR A 433 -16.39 32.31 -8.43
C THR A 433 -17.56 31.94 -7.52
N THR A 434 -18.21 32.94 -6.92
CA THR A 434 -19.39 32.74 -6.06
C THR A 434 -20.60 32.36 -6.90
N ASN A 435 -21.35 31.32 -6.50
CA ASN A 435 -22.65 31.04 -7.09
C ASN A 435 -23.60 30.39 -6.09
N LYS A 436 -24.74 31.04 -5.82
CA LYS A 436 -25.64 30.68 -4.72
C LYS A 436 -26.57 29.48 -4.99
N LYS A 437 -26.69 28.96 -6.23
CA LYS A 437 -27.72 27.93 -6.55
C LYS A 437 -27.44 26.90 -7.67
N THR A 438 -26.41 27.05 -8.50
CA THR A 438 -26.30 26.27 -9.76
C THR A 438 -25.41 25.03 -9.71
N TYR A 439 -24.41 24.98 -8.84
CA TYR A 439 -23.47 23.84 -8.81
C TYR A 439 -24.11 22.52 -8.39
N LEU A 440 -24.82 22.49 -7.26
CA LEU A 440 -25.41 21.24 -6.74
C LEU A 440 -26.44 20.66 -7.71
N GLU A 441 -27.17 21.53 -8.43
CA GLU A 441 -28.09 21.12 -9.49
C GLU A 441 -27.36 20.64 -10.74
N SER A 442 -26.23 21.26 -11.12
CA SER A 442 -25.35 20.76 -12.20
C SER A 442 -24.75 19.38 -11.86
N LEU A 443 -24.31 19.20 -10.61
CA LEU A 443 -23.78 17.93 -10.13
C LEU A 443 -24.86 16.84 -10.15
N LYS A 444 -26.06 17.14 -9.62
CA LYS A 444 -27.23 16.24 -9.70
C LYS A 444 -27.59 15.90 -11.15
N SER A 445 -27.63 16.90 -12.03
CA SER A 445 -27.94 16.71 -13.46
C SER A 445 -26.92 15.76 -14.10
N THR A 446 -25.64 15.98 -13.85
CA THR A 446 -24.55 15.12 -14.34
C THR A 446 -24.64 13.70 -13.78
N LEU A 447 -24.94 13.55 -12.49
CA LEU A 447 -25.13 12.26 -11.85
C LEU A 447 -26.33 11.50 -12.45
N ASN A 448 -27.42 12.19 -12.78
CA ASN A 448 -28.58 11.61 -13.45
C ASN A 448 -28.27 11.20 -14.90
N GLU A 449 -27.60 12.07 -15.66
CA GLU A 449 -27.13 11.79 -17.02
C GLU A 449 -26.23 10.54 -17.05
N TRP A 450 -25.32 10.42 -16.09
CA TRP A 450 -24.35 9.34 -16.00
C TRP A 450 -24.81 8.14 -15.17
N ALA A 451 -26.02 8.18 -14.60
CA ALA A 451 -26.53 7.12 -13.74
C ALA A 451 -26.45 5.72 -14.39
N PRO A 452 -26.75 5.52 -15.69
CA PRO A 452 -26.60 4.22 -16.35
C PRO A 452 -25.16 3.70 -16.37
N GLN A 453 -24.17 4.59 -16.50
CA GLN A 453 -22.75 4.25 -16.58
C GLN A 453 -22.09 4.12 -15.20
N LEU A 454 -22.68 4.63 -14.14
CA LEU A 454 -22.15 4.46 -12.78
C LEU A 454 -22.32 3.01 -12.28
N THR A 455 -21.38 2.49 -11.48
CA THR A 455 -21.40 1.09 -11.02
C THR A 455 -21.48 0.99 -9.50
N GLY A 456 -22.22 -0.01 -8.99
CA GLY A 456 -22.45 -0.20 -7.56
C GLY A 456 -23.51 0.74 -6.98
N SER A 457 -23.60 0.80 -5.65
CA SER A 457 -24.45 1.78 -4.96
C SER A 457 -23.64 3.04 -4.71
N ILE A 458 -24.14 4.17 -5.18
CA ILE A 458 -23.47 5.47 -5.00
C ILE A 458 -24.45 6.44 -4.37
N SER A 459 -24.01 7.14 -3.33
CA SER A 459 -24.77 8.23 -2.72
C SER A 459 -23.91 9.48 -2.64
N VAL A 460 -24.49 10.63 -2.94
CA VAL A 460 -23.83 11.93 -2.81
C VAL A 460 -24.55 12.74 -1.73
N VAL A 461 -23.79 13.16 -0.73
CA VAL A 461 -24.28 13.85 0.45
C VAL A 461 -23.63 15.23 0.53
N HIS A 462 -24.45 16.27 0.62
CA HIS A 462 -24.02 17.62 0.87
C HIS A 462 -24.00 17.88 2.38
N ILE A 463 -22.82 18.20 2.92
CA ILE A 463 -22.67 18.59 4.32
C ILE A 463 -22.79 20.11 4.41
N LYS A 464 -23.93 20.59 4.89
CA LYS A 464 -24.22 22.01 5.10
C LYS A 464 -23.67 22.47 6.45
N ARG A 465 -23.08 23.67 6.48
CA ARG A 465 -22.88 24.44 7.71
C ARG A 465 -23.83 25.65 7.69
N GLY A 466 -24.69 25.76 8.70
CA GLY A 466 -25.78 26.74 8.69
C GLY A 466 -26.71 26.51 7.49
N ASN A 467 -26.94 27.54 6.67
CA ASN A 467 -27.77 27.42 5.46
C ASN A 467 -27.02 26.82 4.24
N GLY A 468 -25.77 26.36 4.42
CA GLY A 468 -24.93 25.82 3.34
C GLY A 468 -24.08 26.87 2.62
N SER A 469 -24.08 28.13 3.06
CA SER A 469 -23.22 29.20 2.52
C SER A 469 -21.77 29.07 2.99
N GLU A 470 -21.54 28.43 4.14
CA GLU A 470 -20.22 28.17 4.67
C GLU A 470 -19.79 26.72 4.40
N GLN A 471 -18.49 26.57 4.16
CA GLN A 471 -17.86 25.26 4.06
C GLN A 471 -17.84 24.55 5.42
N ALA A 472 -18.29 23.30 5.45
CA ALA A 472 -18.30 22.46 6.65
C ALA A 472 -16.93 21.82 6.92
N PHE A 473 -16.23 21.39 5.86
CA PHE A 473 -14.92 20.74 5.93
C PHE A 473 -14.02 21.15 4.76
N HIS A 474 -12.70 21.16 4.99
CA HIS A 474 -11.69 21.48 3.97
C HIS A 474 -10.92 20.25 3.50
N ASP A 475 -11.00 19.16 4.26
CA ASP A 475 -10.16 17.98 4.10
C ASP A 475 -10.60 17.13 2.92
N ARG A 476 -9.66 16.35 2.38
CA ARG A 476 -9.89 15.51 1.21
C ARG A 476 -9.34 14.12 1.46
N TYR A 477 -10.21 13.12 1.38
CA TYR A 477 -9.87 11.76 1.74
C TYR A 477 -10.49 10.76 0.77
N LEU A 478 -9.76 9.69 0.50
CA LEU A 478 -10.35 8.42 0.10
C LEU A 478 -10.24 7.47 1.29
N CYS A 479 -11.35 7.01 1.84
CA CYS A 479 -11.36 6.05 2.94
C CYS A 479 -12.08 4.78 2.49
N THR A 480 -11.39 3.65 2.44
CA THR A 480 -11.99 2.34 2.11
C THR A 480 -12.17 1.51 3.37
N ILE A 481 -13.27 0.76 3.43
CA ILE A 481 -13.59 -0.19 4.49
C ILE A 481 -13.50 -1.58 3.89
N ASP A 482 -12.70 -2.45 4.50
CA ASP A 482 -12.61 -3.86 4.10
C ASP A 482 -13.77 -4.71 4.69
N GLN A 483 -13.90 -5.96 4.25
CA GLN A 483 -14.87 -6.94 4.77
C GLN A 483 -14.74 -7.20 6.28
N LYS A 484 -13.57 -6.92 6.86
CA LYS A 484 -13.34 -7.02 8.31
C LYS A 484 -13.76 -5.73 9.03
N GLY A 485 -14.21 -4.70 8.32
CA GLY A 485 -14.61 -3.40 8.85
C GLY A 485 -13.43 -2.49 9.24
N ASN A 486 -12.23 -2.75 8.72
CA ASN A 486 -11.08 -1.90 8.98
C ASN A 486 -11.02 -0.75 7.95
N PRO A 487 -10.93 0.50 8.40
CA PRO A 487 -10.71 1.63 7.51
C PRO A 487 -9.24 1.73 7.11
N THR A 488 -9.02 2.01 5.82
CA THR A 488 -7.74 2.48 5.27
C THR A 488 -8.00 3.83 4.62
N THR A 489 -7.30 4.87 5.07
CA THR A 489 -7.54 6.24 4.62
C THR A 489 -6.33 6.83 3.95
N TYR A 490 -6.57 7.51 2.83
CA TYR A 490 -5.59 8.24 2.06
C TYR A 490 -5.98 9.70 2.03
N MET A 491 -5.06 10.57 2.44
CA MET A 491 -5.22 12.02 2.35
C MET A 491 -4.82 12.49 0.96
N LEU A 492 -5.65 13.35 0.38
CA LEU A 492 -5.47 13.90 -0.96
C LEU A 492 -5.07 15.37 -0.86
N SER A 493 -4.01 15.78 -1.55
CA SER A 493 -3.52 17.16 -1.42
C SER A 493 -4.52 18.19 -1.98
N ASN A 494 -5.20 17.87 -3.08
CA ASN A 494 -6.06 18.80 -3.81
C ASN A 494 -7.40 18.13 -4.21
N SER A 495 -8.34 18.91 -4.75
CA SER A 495 -9.63 18.37 -5.23
C SER A 495 -9.46 17.52 -6.49
N LEU A 496 -10.26 16.46 -6.61
CA LEU A 496 -10.29 15.57 -7.76
C LEU A 496 -10.80 16.23 -9.04
N SER A 497 -11.50 17.36 -8.92
CA SER A 497 -11.95 18.19 -10.03
C SER A 497 -10.82 18.63 -10.96
N LYS A 498 -9.62 18.84 -10.40
CA LYS A 498 -8.44 19.29 -11.13
C LYS A 498 -7.16 18.60 -10.61
N ALA A 499 -7.28 17.36 -10.15
CA ALA A 499 -6.15 16.58 -9.65
C ALA A 499 -5.06 16.49 -10.72
N ALA A 500 -3.81 16.82 -10.35
CA ALA A 500 -2.65 16.86 -11.23
C ALA A 500 -2.77 17.79 -12.46
N GLY A 501 -3.83 18.61 -12.57
CA GLY A 501 -4.08 19.42 -13.76
C GLY A 501 -3.34 20.74 -13.77
N TYR A 502 -3.65 21.62 -12.81
CA TYR A 502 -2.97 22.92 -12.68
C TYR A 502 -1.82 22.90 -11.69
N TRP A 503 -1.87 21.95 -10.75
CA TRP A 503 -0.90 21.76 -9.68
C TRP A 503 -0.55 20.27 -9.58
N PRO A 504 0.64 19.92 -9.07
CA PRO A 504 0.94 18.55 -8.69
C PRO A 504 -0.08 17.99 -7.69
N PHE A 505 -0.15 16.66 -7.59
CA PHE A 505 -1.07 15.97 -6.71
C PHE A 505 -0.31 14.99 -5.82
N ALA A 506 -0.52 15.07 -4.52
CA ALA A 506 0.07 14.14 -3.56
C ALA A 506 -1.04 13.32 -2.88
N ILE A 507 -0.74 12.04 -2.67
CA ILE A 507 -1.56 11.12 -1.89
C ILE A 507 -0.70 10.57 -0.78
N CYS A 508 -1.20 10.61 0.45
CA CYS A 508 -0.52 10.02 1.60
C CYS A 508 -1.45 9.06 2.33
N GLU A 509 -1.08 7.78 2.42
CA GLU A 509 -1.76 6.82 3.27
C GLU A 509 -1.55 7.16 4.74
N LEU A 510 -2.64 7.18 5.49
CA LEU A 510 -2.64 7.45 6.92
C LEU A 510 -2.46 6.14 7.69
N ASN A 511 -1.70 6.16 8.77
CA ASN A 511 -1.55 5.00 9.64
C ASN A 511 -2.90 4.50 10.18
N LYS A 512 -2.94 3.26 10.69
CA LYS A 512 -4.19 2.60 11.14
C LYS A 512 -4.99 3.39 12.18
N ILE A 513 -4.32 4.08 13.10
CA ILE A 513 -4.99 4.87 14.14
C ILE A 513 -5.66 6.09 13.50
N MET A 514 -4.90 6.79 12.67
CA MET A 514 -5.39 7.99 11.98
C MET A 514 -6.50 7.65 10.98
N SER A 515 -6.39 6.54 10.24
CA SER A 515 -7.45 6.04 9.35
C SER A 515 -8.77 5.81 10.09
N ARG A 516 -8.71 5.29 11.32
CA ARG A 516 -9.90 5.13 12.18
C ARG A 516 -10.46 6.46 12.68
N GLN A 517 -9.59 7.40 13.05
CA GLN A 517 -10.01 8.74 13.46
C GLN A 517 -10.69 9.49 12.31
N VAL A 518 -10.13 9.43 11.11
CA VAL A 518 -10.73 10.05 9.92
C VAL A 518 -12.06 9.36 9.56
N HIS A 519 -12.14 8.04 9.62
CA HIS A 519 -13.41 7.35 9.43
C HIS A 519 -14.48 7.80 10.44
N ALA A 520 -14.14 7.91 11.73
CA ALA A 520 -15.05 8.44 12.75
C ALA A 520 -15.45 9.90 12.47
N TYR A 521 -14.50 10.73 12.01
CA TYR A 521 -14.78 12.09 11.57
C TYR A 521 -15.79 12.15 10.41
N ILE A 522 -15.64 11.30 9.39
CA ILE A 522 -16.57 11.19 8.27
C ILE A 522 -17.98 10.82 8.76
N LEU A 523 -18.09 9.86 9.68
CA LEU A 523 -19.38 9.47 10.27
C LEU A 523 -20.01 10.63 11.08
N ASN A 524 -19.20 11.41 11.80
CA ASN A 524 -19.69 12.58 12.52
C ASN A 524 -20.23 13.67 11.58
N LEU A 525 -19.60 13.87 10.41
CA LEU A 525 -20.12 14.79 9.38
C LEU A 525 -21.48 14.33 8.88
N LEU A 526 -21.65 13.03 8.59
CA LEU A 526 -22.90 12.45 8.12
C LEU A 526 -24.03 12.53 9.15
N ASN A 527 -23.70 12.41 10.43
CA ASN A 527 -24.69 12.44 11.51
C ASN A 527 -25.01 13.85 12.01
N GLY A 528 -24.31 14.89 11.54
CA GLY A 528 -24.48 16.27 12.03
C GLY A 528 -23.96 16.51 13.45
N ASN A 529 -23.22 15.56 14.04
CA ASN A 529 -22.79 15.56 15.45
C ASN A 529 -21.43 16.27 15.67
N SER A 530 -21.20 17.44 15.07
CA SER A 530 -20.00 18.23 15.36
C SER A 530 -20.29 19.21 16.50
N SER A 531 -19.63 19.03 17.63
CA SER A 531 -19.84 19.77 18.89
C SER A 531 -19.75 21.30 18.80
N ASN A 532 -19.21 21.86 17.71
CA ASN A 532 -19.02 23.30 17.52
C ASN A 532 -19.59 23.88 16.21
N LYS A 533 -20.28 23.10 15.37
CA LYS A 533 -20.78 23.56 14.07
C LYS A 533 -22.17 22.99 13.82
N ASN A 534 -23.17 23.83 13.54
CA ASN A 534 -24.49 23.42 13.07
C ASN A 534 -24.36 22.74 11.69
N LEU A 535 -24.01 21.46 11.69
CA LEU A 535 -23.83 20.66 10.49
C LEU A 535 -25.09 19.87 10.17
N GLN A 536 -25.50 19.88 8.92
CA GLN A 536 -26.62 19.08 8.44
C GLN A 536 -26.18 18.31 7.19
N ALA A 537 -26.32 16.98 7.23
CA ALA A 537 -26.12 16.14 6.07
C ALA A 537 -27.41 16.07 5.25
N GLU A 538 -27.32 16.43 3.97
CA GLU A 538 -28.42 16.38 3.02
C GLU A 538 -28.05 15.42 1.89
N LEU A 539 -28.81 14.33 1.75
CA LEU A 539 -28.67 13.44 0.60
C LEU A 539 -29.16 14.19 -0.65
N ILE A 540 -28.26 14.47 -1.58
CA ILE A 540 -28.59 15.20 -2.82
C ILE A 540 -28.81 14.26 -4.00
N TRP A 541 -28.24 13.06 -3.98
CA TRP A 541 -28.44 12.07 -5.05
C TRP A 541 -28.12 10.65 -4.55
N ARG A 542 -28.83 9.65 -5.07
CA ARG A 542 -28.59 8.24 -4.77
C ARG A 542 -28.89 7.36 -5.97
N LYS A 543 -28.01 6.41 -6.25
CA LYS A 543 -28.28 5.24 -7.08
C LYS A 543 -28.31 3.99 -6.20
N GLU A 544 -29.46 3.35 -6.20
CA GLU A 544 -29.67 2.06 -5.56
C GLU A 544 -29.17 0.93 -6.47
N LYS A 545 -28.83 -0.20 -5.86
CA LYS A 545 -28.37 -1.38 -6.58
C LYS A 545 -29.53 -1.93 -7.42
N ILE A 546 -29.29 -2.17 -8.72
CA ILE A 546 -30.22 -2.95 -9.55
C ILE A 546 -30.18 -4.38 -8.98
N SER A 547 -31.28 -4.77 -8.35
CA SER A 547 -31.41 -6.03 -7.61
C SER A 547 -31.52 -7.20 -8.58
N ASP A 548 -30.38 -7.72 -9.04
CA ASP A 548 -30.29 -9.09 -9.55
C ASP A 548 -29.18 -9.83 -8.77
N ALA A 549 -29.61 -10.88 -8.06
CA ALA A 549 -28.86 -11.84 -7.23
C ALA A 549 -28.70 -11.54 -5.71
N PRO A 550 -29.14 -12.47 -4.83
CA PRO A 550 -28.91 -12.40 -3.39
C PRO A 550 -27.48 -12.84 -3.08
N LEU A 551 -26.57 -11.88 -2.96
CA LEU A 551 -25.26 -12.12 -2.34
C LEU A 551 -25.32 -11.53 -0.93
N GLY A 552 -25.27 -12.44 0.05
CA GLY A 552 -25.49 -12.16 1.46
C GLY A 552 -24.65 -10.98 1.96
N ARG A 553 -25.31 -10.07 2.67
CA ARG A 553 -24.62 -9.24 3.67
C ARG A 553 -23.95 -10.21 4.64
N HIS A 554 -22.65 -10.41 4.50
CA HIS A 554 -21.90 -11.15 5.52
C HIS A 554 -21.89 -10.29 6.78
N SER A 555 -22.85 -10.56 7.66
CA SER A 555 -22.85 -10.08 9.02
C SER A 555 -21.58 -10.63 9.70
N ARG A 556 -20.90 -9.84 10.52
CA ARG A 556 -19.74 -10.28 11.33
C ARG A 556 -20.03 -11.53 12.20
N PHE A 557 -21.29 -11.97 12.26
CA PHE A 557 -21.82 -13.06 13.06
C PHE A 557 -22.37 -14.24 12.25
N ASN A 558 -21.95 -14.47 10.99
CA ASN A 558 -22.48 -15.58 10.17
C ASN A 558 -22.34 -16.97 10.82
N HIS A 559 -21.35 -17.17 11.70
CA HIS A 559 -21.17 -18.41 12.47
C HIS A 559 -22.23 -18.61 13.59
N LEU A 560 -23.09 -17.62 13.82
CA LEU A 560 -24.25 -17.70 14.72
C LEU A 560 -25.57 -17.88 13.93
N GLU A 561 -25.55 -17.90 12.59
CA GLU A 561 -26.77 -17.99 11.76
C GLU A 561 -27.41 -19.38 11.73
N SER A 562 -26.68 -20.42 12.12
CA SER A 562 -27.19 -21.79 12.16
C SER A 562 -28.01 -22.12 13.42
N GLU A 563 -28.04 -21.25 14.43
CA GLU A 563 -28.70 -21.49 15.71
C GLU A 563 -29.77 -20.41 16.00
N PRO A 564 -31.07 -20.70 15.83
CA PRO A 564 -32.17 -19.75 16.06
C PRO A 564 -32.13 -19.10 17.46
N ASP A 565 -31.64 -19.85 18.45
CA ASP A 565 -31.56 -19.45 19.85
C ASP A 565 -30.52 -18.35 20.14
N TRP A 566 -29.61 -18.04 19.20
CA TRP A 566 -28.59 -16.99 19.33
C TRP A 566 -28.96 -15.67 18.66
N LYS A 567 -30.11 -15.60 17.98
CA LYS A 567 -30.58 -14.38 17.32
C LYS A 567 -30.66 -13.16 18.26
N PRO A 568 -31.17 -13.26 19.50
CA PRO A 568 -31.19 -12.12 20.43
C PRO A 568 -29.80 -11.59 20.77
N ALA A 569 -28.81 -12.48 20.92
CA ALA A 569 -27.41 -12.07 21.17
C ALA A 569 -26.79 -11.42 19.95
N LYS A 570 -27.08 -11.91 18.74
CA LYS A 570 -26.61 -11.29 17.49
C LYS A 570 -27.15 -9.87 17.33
N ASP A 571 -28.46 -9.69 17.54
CA ASP A 571 -29.12 -8.39 17.45
C ASP A 571 -28.53 -7.42 18.49
N PHE A 572 -28.36 -7.89 19.73
CA PHE A 572 -27.70 -7.14 20.79
C PHE A 572 -26.25 -6.74 20.43
N LEU A 573 -25.42 -7.67 19.98
CA LEU A 573 -24.02 -7.41 19.63
C LEU A 573 -23.90 -6.43 18.46
N SER A 574 -24.79 -6.54 17.48
CA SER A 574 -24.89 -5.59 16.36
C SER A 574 -25.32 -4.21 16.85
N ASP A 575 -26.27 -4.11 17.75
CA ASP A 575 -26.74 -2.83 18.30
C ASP A 575 -25.67 -2.15 19.15
N ILE A 576 -25.02 -2.88 20.05
CA ILE A 576 -23.89 -2.38 20.83
C ILE A 576 -22.77 -1.91 19.90
N PHE A 577 -22.40 -2.69 18.89
CA PHE A 577 -21.41 -2.28 17.91
C PHE A 577 -21.78 -0.97 17.20
N ASN A 578 -23.06 -0.83 16.80
CA ASN A 578 -23.56 0.39 16.17
C ASN A 578 -23.54 1.59 17.12
N ILE A 579 -23.95 1.43 18.38
CA ILE A 579 -23.92 2.48 19.40
C ILE A 579 -22.47 2.96 19.62
N ILE A 580 -21.55 2.00 19.79
CA ILE A 580 -20.11 2.27 20.02
C ILE A 580 -19.48 3.05 18.87
N ILE A 581 -19.85 2.72 17.63
CA ILE A 581 -19.29 3.39 16.45
C ILE A 581 -19.91 4.77 16.23
N ARG A 582 -21.18 4.96 16.59
CA ARG A 582 -21.96 6.16 16.24
C ARG A 582 -21.90 7.27 17.29
N ASN A 583 -21.67 6.97 18.56
CA ASN A 583 -21.87 7.93 19.64
C ASN A 583 -20.62 8.13 20.53
N SER A 584 -20.25 9.40 20.77
CA SER A 584 -19.21 9.76 21.75
C SER A 584 -19.71 9.68 23.19
N LYS A 585 -21.03 9.77 23.42
CA LYS A 585 -21.72 9.62 24.72
C LYS A 585 -22.52 8.32 24.76
N TYR A 586 -21.80 7.20 24.73
CA TYR A 586 -22.37 5.88 24.58
C TYR A 586 -22.97 5.30 25.87
N GLU A 587 -22.64 5.83 27.06
CA GLU A 587 -22.97 5.17 28.33
C GLU A 587 -24.47 4.92 28.53
N PRO A 588 -25.38 5.89 28.32
CA PRO A 588 -26.81 5.70 28.60
C PRO A 588 -27.47 4.69 27.65
N GLU A 589 -27.08 4.71 26.38
CA GLU A 589 -27.64 3.81 25.36
C GLU A 589 -27.14 2.38 25.53
N ILE A 590 -25.86 2.20 25.85
CA ILE A 590 -25.31 0.88 26.16
C ILE A 590 -25.96 0.32 27.43
N ASP A 591 -26.13 1.12 28.48
CA ASP A 591 -26.81 0.68 29.72
C ASP A 591 -28.25 0.20 29.44
N ALA A 592 -29.04 1.01 28.74
CA ALA A 592 -30.40 0.67 28.39
C ALA A 592 -30.48 -0.62 27.54
N ARG A 593 -29.60 -0.76 26.54
CA ARG A 593 -29.61 -1.91 25.64
C ARG A 593 -29.11 -3.18 26.32
N LEU A 594 -28.09 -3.07 27.17
CA LEU A 594 -27.57 -4.19 27.95
C LEU A 594 -28.61 -4.69 28.96
N LYS A 595 -29.27 -3.81 29.72
CA LYS A 595 -30.35 -4.21 30.64
C LYS A 595 -31.49 -4.91 29.92
N ALA A 596 -31.93 -4.37 28.77
CA ALA A 596 -32.97 -4.99 27.96
C ALA A 596 -32.55 -6.39 27.47
N PHE A 597 -31.29 -6.55 27.04
CA PHE A 597 -30.76 -7.84 26.61
C PHE A 597 -30.63 -8.85 27.76
N LEU A 598 -30.09 -8.43 28.90
CA LEU A 598 -29.94 -9.30 30.06
C LEU A 598 -31.28 -9.78 30.62
N GLY A 599 -32.34 -8.96 30.49
CA GLY A 599 -33.71 -9.35 30.88
C GLY A 599 -34.32 -10.46 30.01
N ILE A 600 -33.80 -10.68 28.79
CA ILE A 600 -34.26 -11.74 27.88
C ILE A 600 -33.24 -12.88 27.71
N TRP A 601 -32.03 -12.74 28.24
CA TRP A 601 -30.96 -13.72 28.09
C TRP A 601 -31.02 -14.80 29.19
N PRO A 602 -31.21 -16.08 28.85
CA PRO A 602 -31.32 -17.17 29.84
C PRO A 602 -30.00 -17.44 30.55
N GLU A 603 -30.06 -17.70 31.87
CA GLU A 603 -28.88 -18.05 32.69
C GLU A 603 -28.25 -19.41 32.34
N SER A 604 -29.00 -20.28 31.64
CA SER A 604 -28.53 -21.60 31.21
C SER A 604 -27.74 -21.58 29.89
N LYS A 605 -27.62 -20.43 29.22
CA LYS A 605 -26.90 -20.30 27.94
C LYS A 605 -25.41 -20.02 28.16
N ASP A 606 -24.60 -20.39 27.17
CA ASP A 606 -23.14 -20.29 27.17
C ASP A 606 -22.65 -18.83 27.31
N GLU A 607 -22.40 -18.43 28.57
CA GLU A 607 -21.87 -17.12 28.93
C GLU A 607 -20.44 -16.89 28.42
N GLU A 608 -19.64 -17.95 28.25
CA GLU A 608 -18.26 -17.85 27.78
C GLU A 608 -18.22 -17.48 26.30
N ARG A 609 -19.06 -18.12 25.48
CA ARG A 609 -19.23 -17.77 24.06
C ARG A 609 -19.75 -16.34 23.90
N LEU A 610 -20.72 -15.93 24.71
CA LEU A 610 -21.22 -14.55 24.70
C LEU A 610 -20.12 -13.55 25.09
N ALA A 611 -19.34 -13.83 26.15
CA ALA A 611 -18.26 -12.96 26.59
C ALA A 611 -17.18 -12.79 25.51
N LYS A 612 -16.85 -13.87 24.80
CA LYS A 612 -15.88 -13.84 23.69
C LYS A 612 -16.35 -12.98 22.53
N GLU A 613 -17.60 -13.12 22.10
CA GLU A 613 -18.14 -12.29 21.01
C GLU A 613 -18.36 -10.84 21.45
N LEU A 614 -18.81 -10.61 22.69
CA LEU A 614 -18.95 -9.27 23.25
C LEU A 614 -17.60 -8.57 23.32
N PHE A 615 -16.53 -9.23 23.77
CA PHE A 615 -15.19 -8.65 23.79
C PHE A 615 -14.75 -8.19 22.40
N LYS A 616 -15.01 -8.97 21.34
CA LYS A 616 -14.68 -8.55 19.95
C LYS A 616 -15.40 -7.26 19.56
N VAL A 617 -16.62 -7.05 20.05
CA VAL A 617 -17.41 -5.84 19.79
C VAL A 617 -16.94 -4.66 20.64
N VAL A 618 -16.70 -4.85 21.93
CA VAL A 618 -16.41 -3.73 22.86
C VAL A 618 -14.93 -3.36 22.94
N SER A 619 -14.02 -4.26 22.55
CA SER A 619 -12.55 -4.05 22.62
C SER A 619 -12.00 -2.99 21.66
N HIS A 620 -12.89 -2.30 20.93
CA HIS A 620 -12.53 -1.16 20.09
C HIS A 620 -12.07 0.07 20.90
N ARG A 621 -12.53 0.23 22.16
CA ARG A 621 -12.01 1.23 23.13
C ARG A 621 -11.95 0.61 24.52
N GLU A 622 -10.81 0.68 25.19
CA GLU A 622 -10.63 0.06 26.53
C GLU A 622 -11.66 0.60 27.55
N ALA A 623 -12.01 1.89 27.48
CA ALA A 623 -13.00 2.53 28.34
C ALA A 623 -14.39 1.85 28.26
N ILE A 624 -14.79 1.41 27.07
CA ILE A 624 -16.08 0.76 26.84
C ILE A 624 -16.07 -0.63 27.43
N VAL A 625 -14.95 -1.35 27.32
CA VAL A 625 -14.80 -2.67 27.96
C VAL A 625 -14.99 -2.55 29.46
N VAL A 626 -14.36 -1.55 30.09
CA VAL A 626 -14.49 -1.28 31.52
C VAL A 626 -15.94 -0.94 31.89
N PHE A 627 -16.57 -0.03 31.15
CA PHE A 627 -17.96 0.36 31.38
C PHE A 627 -18.93 -0.83 31.28
N VAL A 628 -18.84 -1.60 30.18
CA VAL A 628 -19.69 -2.78 29.96
C VAL A 628 -19.44 -3.86 31.00
N SER A 629 -18.19 -4.11 31.38
CA SER A 629 -17.82 -5.04 32.45
C SER A 629 -18.44 -4.63 33.79
N GLN A 630 -18.36 -3.35 34.16
CA GLN A 630 -18.97 -2.84 35.39
C GLN A 630 -20.50 -3.00 35.40
N LEU A 631 -21.16 -2.70 34.27
CA LEU A 631 -22.59 -2.93 34.15
C LEU A 631 -22.97 -4.41 34.25
N LEU A 632 -22.20 -5.31 33.63
CA LEU A 632 -22.42 -6.75 33.73
C LEU A 632 -22.32 -7.22 35.18
N ARG A 633 -21.32 -6.75 35.94
CA ARG A 633 -21.21 -7.04 37.39
C ARG A 633 -22.39 -6.50 38.18
N ALA A 634 -22.80 -5.26 37.92
CA ALA A 634 -23.95 -4.65 38.60
C ALA A 634 -25.26 -5.42 38.36
N ASN A 635 -25.34 -6.20 37.28
CA ASN A 635 -26.47 -7.05 36.94
C ASN A 635 -26.21 -8.55 37.22
N GLY A 636 -25.23 -8.89 38.06
CA GLY A 636 -24.97 -10.26 38.52
C GLY A 636 -24.35 -11.21 37.47
N ARG A 637 -23.75 -10.68 36.41
CA ARG A 637 -23.11 -11.46 35.32
C ARG A 637 -21.58 -11.48 35.48
N ASP A 638 -21.10 -11.93 36.64
CA ASP A 638 -19.69 -11.87 37.01
C ASP A 638 -18.77 -12.66 36.08
N LYS A 639 -19.20 -13.82 35.58
CA LYS A 639 -18.37 -14.66 34.68
C LYS A 639 -18.04 -13.95 33.36
N ILE A 640 -19.03 -13.28 32.76
CA ILE A 640 -18.85 -12.51 31.52
C ILE A 640 -17.92 -11.31 31.80
N ALA A 641 -18.18 -10.58 32.89
CA ALA A 641 -17.36 -9.44 33.29
C ALA A 641 -15.91 -9.83 33.58
N ASP A 642 -15.67 -10.93 34.30
CA ASP A 642 -14.35 -11.49 34.57
C ASP A 642 -13.62 -11.84 33.28
N TYR A 643 -14.31 -12.40 32.28
CA TYR A 643 -13.69 -12.69 30.98
C TYR A 643 -13.26 -11.40 30.26
N LEU A 644 -14.14 -10.38 30.20
CA LEU A 644 -13.81 -9.09 29.58
C LEU A 644 -12.62 -8.40 30.26
N ASP A 645 -12.66 -8.36 31.60
CA ASP A 645 -11.62 -7.76 32.43
C ASP A 645 -10.28 -8.47 32.26
N ASN A 646 -10.26 -9.81 32.26
CA ASN A 646 -9.04 -10.59 32.05
C ASN A 646 -8.46 -10.38 30.65
N LYS A 647 -9.30 -10.33 29.60
CA LYS A 647 -8.82 -10.04 28.25
C LYS A 647 -8.30 -8.62 28.09
N LEU A 648 -8.90 -7.65 28.78
CA LEU A 648 -8.39 -6.29 28.84
C LEU A 648 -7.02 -6.24 29.54
N LEU A 649 -6.87 -6.96 30.66
CA LEU A 649 -5.62 -7.07 31.40
C LEU A 649 -4.51 -7.74 30.57
N ASP A 650 -4.80 -8.86 29.90
CA ASP A 650 -3.84 -9.53 29.02
C ASP A 650 -3.35 -8.59 27.93
N ARG A 651 -4.29 -7.92 27.24
CA ARG A 651 -3.99 -6.93 26.19
C ARG A 651 -3.19 -5.75 26.74
N PHE A 652 -3.52 -5.25 27.92
CA PHE A 652 -2.77 -4.17 28.58
C PHE A 652 -1.32 -4.58 28.83
N LEU A 653 -1.09 -5.78 29.36
CA LEU A 653 0.25 -6.30 29.64
C LEU A 653 1.08 -6.55 28.38
N GLU A 654 0.45 -7.04 27.31
CA GLU A 654 1.10 -7.25 25.99
C GLU A 654 1.53 -5.94 25.32
N GLN A 655 0.90 -4.81 25.68
CA GLN A 655 1.19 -3.49 25.10
C GLN A 655 2.23 -2.68 25.87
N LEU A 656 2.68 -3.15 27.05
CA LEU A 656 3.67 -2.42 27.84
C LEU A 656 5.03 -2.40 27.13
N PRO A 657 5.76 -1.26 27.15
CA PRO A 657 7.10 -1.21 26.60
C PRO A 657 8.06 -2.15 27.35
N GLY A 658 9.02 -2.71 26.62
CA GLY A 658 10.11 -3.50 27.17
C GLY A 658 11.44 -3.17 26.50
N LEU A 659 12.55 -3.65 27.07
CA LEU A 659 13.92 -3.49 26.56
C LEU A 659 14.05 -3.90 25.09
N HIS A 660 13.17 -4.79 24.62
CA HIS A 660 13.17 -5.35 23.28
C HIS A 660 11.80 -5.24 22.57
N GLN A 661 10.82 -4.51 23.11
CA GLN A 661 9.45 -4.42 22.55
C GLN A 661 9.07 -2.97 22.24
N ASN A 662 8.75 -2.64 20.98
CA ASN A 662 8.28 -1.31 20.56
C ASN A 662 6.75 -1.19 20.51
N GLY A 663 6.04 -1.79 21.48
CA GLY A 663 4.64 -1.46 21.68
C GLY A 663 4.52 0.02 22.02
N ARG A 664 3.72 0.78 21.25
CA ARG A 664 3.28 2.12 21.68
C ARG A 664 2.19 1.90 22.72
N TRP A 665 2.52 2.13 23.99
CA TRP A 665 1.53 2.10 25.03
C TRP A 665 0.66 3.35 24.93
N PHE A 666 -0.64 3.16 24.80
CA PHE A 666 -1.57 4.28 24.72
C PHE A 666 -2.85 3.94 25.47
N VAL A 667 -3.03 4.60 26.61
CA VAL A 667 -4.31 4.66 27.31
C VAL A 667 -4.78 6.12 27.25
N PRO A 668 -5.93 6.41 26.61
CA PRO A 668 -6.46 7.77 26.50
C PRO A 668 -6.57 8.43 27.88
N SER A 669 -6.09 9.67 28.03
CA SER A 669 -6.07 10.41 29.30
C SER A 669 -7.44 10.45 29.98
N GLU A 670 -8.49 10.79 29.22
CA GLU A 670 -9.88 10.89 29.70
C GLU A 670 -10.40 9.61 30.40
N ALA A 671 -9.94 8.43 30.00
CA ALA A 671 -10.40 7.15 30.52
C ALA A 671 -9.35 6.40 31.35
N ARG A 672 -8.13 6.94 31.44
CA ARG A 672 -6.96 6.25 31.99
C ARG A 672 -7.20 5.77 33.41
N GLN A 673 -7.71 6.64 34.27
CA GLN A 673 -7.94 6.30 35.68
C GLN A 673 -9.01 5.20 35.86
N SER A 674 -10.11 5.30 35.12
CA SER A 674 -11.16 4.26 35.10
C SER A 674 -10.59 2.89 34.71
N ILE A 675 -9.74 2.87 33.68
CA ILE A 675 -9.09 1.66 33.18
C ILE A 675 -8.12 1.09 34.21
N LEU A 676 -7.19 1.91 34.75
CA LEU A 676 -6.22 1.46 35.74
C LEU A 676 -6.90 0.93 37.02
N ASP A 677 -7.98 1.59 37.45
CA ASP A 677 -8.78 1.14 38.60
C ASP A 677 -9.44 -0.21 38.34
N SER A 678 -10.01 -0.39 37.16
CA SER A 678 -10.64 -1.64 36.76
C SER A 678 -9.61 -2.78 36.69
N LEU A 679 -8.44 -2.52 36.11
CA LEU A 679 -7.34 -3.48 36.03
C LEU A 679 -6.83 -3.87 37.43
N GLY A 680 -6.66 -2.91 38.34
CA GLY A 680 -6.28 -3.18 39.72
C GLY A 680 -7.28 -4.06 40.45
N ARG A 681 -8.59 -3.77 40.33
CA ARG A 681 -9.65 -4.62 40.88
C ARG A 681 -9.68 -6.01 40.25
N THR A 682 -9.39 -6.11 38.95
CA THR A 682 -9.32 -7.38 38.23
C THR A 682 -8.20 -8.25 38.76
N VAL A 683 -7.03 -7.67 39.00
CA VAL A 683 -5.91 -8.39 39.62
C VAL A 683 -6.23 -8.76 41.07
N ALA A 684 -6.86 -7.86 41.84
CA ALA A 684 -7.25 -8.12 43.23
C ALA A 684 -8.19 -9.32 43.38
N ARG A 685 -9.10 -9.53 42.41
CA ARG A 685 -10.04 -10.66 42.39
C ARG A 685 -9.40 -12.00 42.01
N LYS A 686 -8.13 -12.03 41.57
CA LYS A 686 -7.47 -13.31 41.23
C LYS A 686 -7.20 -14.10 42.50
N GLN A 687 -7.43 -15.42 42.44
CA GLN A 687 -7.20 -16.35 43.54
C GLN A 687 -5.80 -16.23 44.19
N ASN A 688 -4.79 -15.84 43.42
CA ASN A 688 -3.43 -15.57 43.90
C ASN A 688 -2.91 -14.21 43.41
N ALA A 689 -3.60 -13.13 43.79
CA ALA A 689 -3.24 -11.76 43.36
C ALA A 689 -1.77 -11.38 43.69
N SER A 690 -1.22 -11.84 44.81
CA SER A 690 0.18 -11.58 45.20
C SER A 690 1.18 -12.22 44.23
N ASN A 691 0.94 -13.48 43.83
CA ASN A 691 1.75 -14.16 42.82
C ASN A 691 1.65 -13.49 41.47
N PHE A 692 0.47 -12.97 41.10
CA PHE A 692 0.30 -12.24 39.86
C PHE A 692 1.13 -10.95 39.85
N VAL A 693 1.03 -10.14 40.91
CA VAL A 693 1.84 -8.90 41.05
C VAL A 693 3.32 -9.25 40.94
N ARG A 694 3.79 -10.23 41.71
CA ARG A 694 5.19 -10.66 41.69
C ARG A 694 5.66 -11.17 40.33
N ALA A 695 4.86 -11.99 39.64
CA ALA A 695 5.28 -12.65 38.41
C ALA A 695 5.09 -11.80 37.15
N LYS A 696 4.15 -10.85 37.15
CA LYS A 696 3.78 -10.06 35.97
C LYS A 696 4.07 -8.57 36.10
N LEU A 697 3.72 -7.97 37.25
CA LEU A 697 3.89 -6.52 37.42
C LEU A 697 5.29 -6.16 37.91
N ASN A 698 5.86 -6.89 38.87
CA ASN A 698 7.21 -6.61 39.41
C ASN A 698 8.29 -6.78 38.34
N SER A 699 8.20 -7.82 37.51
CA SER A 699 9.16 -8.01 36.41
C SER A 699 9.13 -6.82 35.44
N LYS A 700 7.94 -6.30 35.13
CA LYS A 700 7.77 -5.18 34.21
C LYS A 700 8.16 -3.84 34.81
N ILE A 701 7.83 -3.56 36.07
CA ILE A 701 8.24 -2.32 36.72
C ILE A 701 9.77 -2.23 36.85
N HIS A 702 10.46 -3.33 37.16
CA HIS A 702 11.92 -3.36 37.22
C HIS A 702 12.58 -3.13 35.85
N GLU A 703 12.00 -3.68 34.79
CA GLU A 703 12.43 -3.44 33.41
C GLU A 703 12.32 -1.95 33.07
N LEU A 704 11.17 -1.33 33.38
CA LEU A 704 10.93 0.10 33.14
C LEU A 704 11.85 1.00 33.97
N ILE A 705 12.04 0.69 35.25
CA ILE A 705 12.98 1.42 36.12
C ILE A 705 14.39 1.36 35.53
N THR A 706 14.84 0.20 35.04
CA THR A 706 16.15 0.07 34.40
C THR A 706 16.25 0.92 33.14
N MET A 707 15.19 0.98 32.32
CA MET A 707 15.14 1.86 31.14
C MET A 707 15.22 3.34 31.52
N ILE A 708 14.49 3.75 32.56
CA ILE A 708 14.48 5.13 33.06
C ILE A 708 15.85 5.52 33.64
N GLU A 709 16.45 4.65 34.47
CA GLU A 709 17.72 4.91 35.15
C GLU A 709 18.92 4.89 34.18
N THR A 710 18.88 4.07 33.14
CA THR A 710 19.98 3.99 32.15
C THR A 710 19.97 5.15 31.16
N GLN A 711 18.83 5.80 30.92
CA GLN A 711 18.66 6.96 30.02
C GLN A 711 19.21 6.76 28.58
N ARG A 712 19.49 5.52 28.17
CA ARG A 712 20.09 5.20 26.86
C ARG A 712 19.09 5.19 25.70
N ASN A 713 17.84 5.57 25.95
CA ASN A 713 16.74 5.38 25.01
C ASN A 713 15.80 6.59 25.03
N ASP A 714 15.38 7.06 23.85
CA ASP A 714 14.47 8.20 23.64
C ASP A 714 13.04 7.98 24.21
N ARG A 715 12.83 6.87 24.94
CA ARG A 715 11.55 6.42 25.49
C ARG A 715 11.44 6.47 27.00
N SER A 716 12.40 7.10 27.68
CA SER A 716 12.35 7.22 29.13
C SER A 716 11.06 7.88 29.62
N ALA A 717 10.51 8.84 28.88
CA ALA A 717 9.25 9.52 29.20
C ALA A 717 8.03 8.57 29.13
N GLU A 718 7.94 7.75 28.09
CA GLU A 718 6.89 6.73 27.97
C GLU A 718 7.04 5.67 29.08
N ALA A 719 8.28 5.22 29.34
CA ALA A 719 8.57 4.27 30.40
C ALA A 719 8.17 4.83 31.79
N LEU A 720 8.44 6.12 32.04
CA LEU A 720 8.02 6.82 33.26
C LEU A 720 6.49 6.77 33.42
N GLN A 721 5.75 7.13 32.38
CA GLN A 721 4.28 7.15 32.42
C GLN A 721 3.67 5.76 32.65
N VAL A 722 4.21 4.74 31.99
CA VAL A 722 3.80 3.34 32.19
C VAL A 722 4.11 2.89 33.60
N ALA A 723 5.28 3.25 34.14
CA ALA A 723 5.68 2.86 35.48
C ALA A 723 4.76 3.47 36.56
N LEU A 724 4.33 4.72 36.40
CA LEU A 724 3.29 5.34 37.23
C LEU A 724 1.94 4.60 37.12
N SER A 725 1.58 4.16 35.92
CA SER A 725 0.34 3.40 35.68
C SER A 725 0.37 2.01 36.34
N LEU A 726 1.50 1.30 36.27
CA LEU A 726 1.68 0.01 36.94
C LEU A 726 1.67 0.15 38.47
N ALA A 727 2.26 1.22 39.00
CA ALA A 727 2.20 1.51 40.43
C ALA A 727 0.77 1.81 40.88
N THR A 728 0.00 2.54 40.06
CA THR A 728 -1.44 2.78 40.29
C THR A 728 -2.21 1.46 40.36
N ILE A 729 -1.99 0.54 39.41
CA ILE A 729 -2.62 -0.80 39.42
C ILE A 729 -2.23 -1.58 40.68
N ALA A 730 -0.94 -1.63 41.04
CA ALA A 730 -0.46 -2.40 42.19
C ALA A 730 -1.00 -1.85 43.52
N LEU A 731 -1.03 -0.53 43.71
CA LEU A 731 -1.63 0.09 44.88
C LEU A 731 -3.14 -0.15 44.93
N GLN A 732 -3.81 -0.18 43.77
CA GLN A 732 -5.22 -0.54 43.69
C GLN A 732 -5.47 -2.02 44.06
N VAL A 733 -4.55 -2.94 43.73
CA VAL A 733 -4.59 -4.33 44.21
C VAL A 733 -4.48 -4.36 45.74
N VAL A 734 -3.53 -3.61 46.29
CA VAL A 734 -3.36 -3.52 47.76
C VAL A 734 -4.62 -3.03 48.44
N ILE A 735 -5.32 -2.05 47.87
CA ILE A 735 -6.56 -1.51 48.44
C ILE A 735 -7.69 -2.56 48.44
N HIS A 736 -7.87 -3.31 47.35
CA HIS A 736 -9.07 -4.13 47.14
C HIS A 736 -8.90 -5.64 47.35
N ALA A 737 -7.68 -6.16 47.48
CA ALA A 737 -7.44 -7.58 47.72
C ALA A 737 -7.58 -7.91 49.22
N GLU A 738 -8.79 -7.78 49.78
CA GLU A 738 -9.05 -8.00 51.21
C GLU A 738 -8.76 -9.44 51.66
N ASP A 739 -8.97 -10.42 50.78
CA ASP A 739 -8.69 -11.84 51.03
C ASP A 739 -7.18 -12.17 51.01
N MET A 740 -6.32 -11.23 50.63
CA MET A 740 -4.87 -11.41 50.64
C MET A 740 -4.30 -11.16 52.04
N ASP A 741 -3.41 -12.04 52.50
CA ASP A 741 -2.66 -11.85 53.77
C ASP A 741 -2.06 -10.44 53.82
N GLU A 742 -2.37 -9.72 54.91
CA GLU A 742 -2.00 -8.33 55.12
C GLU A 742 -0.49 -8.09 55.00
N ARG A 743 0.34 -9.09 55.33
CA ARG A 743 1.81 -9.00 55.16
C ARG A 743 2.21 -8.88 53.69
N PHE A 744 1.54 -9.60 52.79
CA PHE A 744 1.80 -9.48 51.36
C PHE A 744 1.30 -8.15 50.81
N ARG A 745 0.12 -7.68 51.25
CA ARG A 745 -0.40 -6.36 50.88
C ARG A 745 0.56 -5.25 51.30
N LYS A 746 1.07 -5.30 52.53
CA LYS A 746 2.09 -4.37 53.05
C LYS A 746 3.39 -4.43 52.26
N GLY A 747 3.90 -5.63 51.98
CA GLY A 747 5.10 -5.82 51.17
C GLY A 747 4.97 -5.19 49.78
N ILE A 748 3.87 -5.47 49.08
CA ILE A 748 3.60 -4.88 47.76
C ILE A 748 3.51 -3.35 47.84
N ALA A 749 2.81 -2.81 48.84
CA ALA A 749 2.66 -1.37 49.00
C ALA A 749 4.02 -0.68 49.21
N ILE A 750 4.84 -1.23 50.10
CA ILE A 750 6.19 -0.73 50.41
C ILE A 750 7.08 -0.77 49.16
N ASP A 751 7.09 -1.91 48.45
CA ASP A 751 7.89 -2.07 47.23
C ASP A 751 7.53 -1.03 46.16
N TYR A 752 6.23 -0.81 45.93
CA TYR A 752 5.77 0.15 44.93
C TYR A 752 5.95 1.62 45.38
N ILE A 753 5.89 1.93 46.68
CA ILE A 753 6.28 3.25 47.20
C ILE A 753 7.76 3.51 46.91
N TYR A 754 8.64 2.54 47.14
CA TYR A 754 10.06 2.68 46.81
C TYR A 754 10.33 2.75 45.31
N CYS A 755 9.60 1.98 44.50
CA CYS A 755 9.67 2.09 43.04
C CYS A 755 9.31 3.49 42.58
N LEU A 756 8.21 4.07 43.09
CA LEU A 756 7.83 5.45 42.80
C LEU A 756 8.92 6.45 43.18
N GLY A 757 9.52 6.28 44.37
CA GLY A 757 10.68 7.08 44.78
C GLY A 757 11.82 7.01 43.75
N ARG A 758 12.25 5.79 43.36
CA ARG A 758 13.32 5.60 42.37
C ARG A 758 13.01 6.23 41.02
N ILE A 759 11.80 6.02 40.52
CA ILE A 759 11.34 6.56 39.24
C ILE A 759 11.37 8.09 39.24
N MET A 760 10.94 8.70 40.35
CA MET A 760 10.89 10.15 40.52
C MET A 760 12.24 10.80 40.87
N ARG A 761 13.30 10.02 41.08
CA ARG A 761 14.70 10.51 41.15
C ARG A 761 15.34 10.72 39.77
N SER A 762 14.71 10.25 38.70
CA SER A 762 15.35 10.23 37.37
C SER A 762 15.41 11.62 36.73
N ASP A 763 16.43 11.86 35.89
CA ASP A 763 16.52 13.09 35.10
C ASP A 763 15.35 13.25 34.13
N THR A 764 14.74 12.13 33.72
CA THR A 764 13.50 12.16 32.91
C THR A 764 12.34 12.75 33.71
N ALA A 765 12.17 12.33 34.97
CA ALA A 765 11.15 12.93 35.84
C ALA A 765 11.46 14.41 36.12
N ALA A 766 12.73 14.77 36.34
CA ALA A 766 13.13 16.16 36.48
C ALA A 766 12.80 16.97 35.19
N SER A 767 13.08 16.42 34.01
CA SER A 767 12.79 17.10 32.76
C SER A 767 11.28 17.25 32.51
N MET A 768 10.50 16.19 32.75
CA MET A 768 9.06 16.18 32.51
C MET A 768 8.28 17.07 33.48
N PHE A 769 8.75 17.21 34.72
CA PHE A 769 7.99 17.85 35.78
C PHE A 769 8.61 19.11 36.39
N VAL A 770 9.89 19.40 36.11
CA VAL A 770 10.62 20.54 36.72
C VAL A 770 11.13 21.54 35.67
N SER A 771 11.57 21.10 34.48
CA SER A 771 12.33 21.96 33.56
C SER A 771 11.54 22.67 32.46
N HIS A 772 10.22 22.49 32.36
CA HIS A 772 9.40 23.11 31.31
C HIS A 772 8.40 24.09 31.90
N GLU A 773 8.39 25.35 31.43
CA GLU A 773 7.36 26.37 31.74
C GLU A 773 5.94 25.92 31.33
N ILE A 774 5.82 24.79 30.61
CA ILE A 774 4.58 24.18 30.18
C ILE A 774 4.61 22.70 30.62
N ILE A 775 4.04 22.40 31.78
CA ILE A 775 3.79 21.02 32.20
C ILE A 775 2.54 20.52 31.45
N PHE A 776 2.63 19.37 30.79
CA PHE A 776 1.45 18.76 30.14
C PHE A 776 0.44 18.32 31.22
N PRO A 777 -0.83 18.77 31.14
CA PRO A 777 -1.85 18.47 32.16
C PRO A 777 -2.02 16.97 32.45
N GLU A 778 -1.92 16.12 31.42
CA GLU A 778 -2.11 14.68 31.55
C GLU A 778 -1.07 14.00 32.45
N TRP A 779 0.16 14.52 32.53
CA TRP A 779 1.21 13.93 33.37
C TRP A 779 1.02 14.29 34.84
N VAL A 780 0.52 15.50 35.11
CA VAL A 780 0.14 15.93 36.46
C VAL A 780 -1.03 15.10 36.97
N GLU A 781 -1.98 14.76 36.09
CA GLU A 781 -3.09 13.88 36.44
C GLU A 781 -2.63 12.47 36.85
N ASP A 782 -1.70 11.86 36.10
CA ASP A 782 -1.14 10.54 36.43
C ASP A 782 -0.43 10.55 37.79
N LEU A 783 0.36 11.59 38.04
CA LEU A 783 1.09 11.80 39.29
C LEU A 783 0.12 12.02 40.47
N THR A 784 -0.90 12.85 40.27
CA THR A 784 -1.95 13.09 41.26
C THR A 784 -2.73 11.82 41.57
N ALA A 785 -3.03 11.03 40.55
CA ALA A 785 -3.76 9.79 40.71
C ALA A 785 -2.98 8.76 41.52
N VAL A 786 -1.70 8.53 41.21
CA VAL A 786 -0.90 7.57 41.96
C VAL A 786 -0.69 8.02 43.41
N SER A 787 -0.52 9.32 43.67
CA SER A 787 -0.47 9.87 45.04
C SER A 787 -1.76 9.62 45.81
N LYS A 788 -2.94 9.79 45.17
CA LYS A 788 -4.24 9.45 45.78
C LYS A 788 -4.36 7.95 46.08
N LYS A 789 -3.84 7.07 45.21
CA LYS A 789 -3.82 5.62 45.49
C LYS A 789 -2.89 5.27 46.63
N LEU A 790 -1.73 5.91 46.73
CA LEU A 790 -0.81 5.74 47.84
C LEU A 790 -1.46 6.15 49.17
N ALA A 791 -2.12 7.32 49.21
CA ALA A 791 -2.84 7.79 50.40
C ALA A 791 -3.95 6.82 50.82
N ARG A 792 -4.74 6.30 49.86
CA ARG A 792 -5.75 5.27 50.13
C ARG A 792 -5.16 3.95 50.61
N ALA A 793 -4.03 3.51 50.06
CA ALA A 793 -3.33 2.33 50.54
C ALA A 793 -2.80 2.52 51.98
N ARG A 794 -2.33 3.72 52.31
CA ARG A 794 -1.92 4.11 53.67
C ARG A 794 -3.09 4.11 54.65
N LEU A 795 -4.26 4.57 54.21
CA LEU A 795 -5.50 4.49 55.00
C LEU A 795 -5.89 3.02 55.24
N ALA A 796 -5.79 2.17 54.23
CA ALA A 796 -6.18 0.76 54.30
C ALA A 796 -5.23 -0.12 55.14
N LEU A 797 -3.93 0.18 55.16
CA LEU A 797 -2.90 -0.69 55.78
C LEU A 797 -2.23 -0.11 57.04
N GLY A 798 -2.59 1.11 57.44
CA GLY A 798 -2.10 1.72 58.68
C GLY A 798 -0.67 2.27 58.61
N GLU A 799 -0.13 2.63 59.79
CA GLU A 799 1.08 3.46 59.97
C GLU A 799 2.38 2.84 59.48
N LEU A 800 2.36 1.55 59.17
CA LEU A 800 3.54 0.83 58.70
C LEU A 800 4.05 1.30 57.34
N LEU A 801 3.22 2.01 56.54
CA LEU A 801 3.69 2.63 55.30
C LEU A 801 4.36 3.99 55.55
N ASP A 802 4.23 4.62 56.72
CA ASP A 802 4.77 5.95 57.01
C ASP A 802 6.28 6.01 56.88
N ALA A 803 6.99 4.94 57.26
CA ALA A 803 8.44 4.89 57.12
C ALA A 803 8.86 4.99 55.64
N ALA A 804 8.23 4.21 54.76
CA ALA A 804 8.53 4.23 53.33
C ALA A 804 8.12 5.57 52.68
N ILE A 805 6.95 6.10 53.02
CA ILE A 805 6.46 7.40 52.52
C ILE A 805 7.39 8.53 52.98
N THR A 806 7.73 8.57 54.26
CA THR A 806 8.65 9.57 54.84
C THR A 806 10.01 9.50 54.18
N GLN A 807 10.52 8.29 53.91
CA GLN A 807 11.79 8.10 53.22
C GLN A 807 11.76 8.71 51.81
N VAL A 808 10.70 8.47 51.02
CA VAL A 808 10.55 9.06 49.67
C VAL A 808 10.39 10.59 49.75
N LYS A 809 9.65 11.11 50.74
CA LYS A 809 9.47 12.55 50.92
C LYS A 809 10.76 13.28 51.31
N ASN A 810 11.58 12.68 52.17
CA ASN A 810 12.81 13.28 52.69
C ASN A 810 13.99 13.16 51.73
N ASP A 811 13.86 12.35 50.69
CA ASP A 811 14.89 12.13 49.70
C ASP A 811 15.12 13.35 48.81
N LEU A 812 16.31 13.95 48.87
CA LEU A 812 16.65 15.18 48.17
C LEU A 812 16.53 15.07 46.65
N TRP A 813 16.66 13.87 46.08
CA TRP A 813 16.67 13.66 44.63
C TRP A 813 15.29 13.40 44.03
N VAL A 814 14.29 13.09 44.85
CA VAL A 814 12.91 12.92 44.38
C VAL A 814 12.33 14.27 43.99
N ALA A 815 11.72 14.36 42.79
CA ALA A 815 11.09 15.58 42.27
C ALA A 815 10.11 16.22 43.28
N SER A 816 10.21 17.53 43.49
CA SER A 816 9.42 18.28 44.47
C SER A 816 7.92 18.17 44.25
N ILE A 817 7.46 18.26 43.00
CA ILE A 817 6.03 18.15 42.64
C ILE A 817 5.39 16.84 43.13
N PHE A 818 6.17 15.75 43.20
CA PHE A 818 5.66 14.47 43.68
C PHE A 818 5.52 14.45 45.20
N LYS A 819 6.47 15.06 45.92
CA LYS A 819 6.40 15.21 47.37
C LYS A 819 5.21 16.07 47.79
N GLU A 820 4.98 17.16 47.05
CA GLU A 820 3.81 18.04 47.19
C GLU A 820 2.54 17.24 46.94
N SER A 821 2.43 16.55 45.80
CA SER A 821 1.27 15.73 45.47
C SER A 821 0.96 14.62 46.49
N ILE A 822 1.99 13.95 47.04
CA ILE A 822 1.80 12.98 48.14
C ILE A 822 1.25 13.68 49.38
N THR A 823 1.79 14.86 49.72
CA THR A 823 1.36 15.61 50.90
C THR A 823 -0.09 16.08 50.75
N ASP A 824 -0.45 16.61 49.59
CA ASP A 824 -1.81 17.01 49.26
C ASP A 824 -2.77 15.81 49.31
N ALA A 825 -2.35 14.66 48.77
CA ALA A 825 -3.17 13.45 48.78
C ALA A 825 -3.38 12.87 50.19
N LEU A 826 -2.39 12.97 51.08
CA LEU A 826 -2.50 12.53 52.48
C LEU A 826 -3.35 13.47 53.34
N ASN A 827 -3.37 14.77 53.00
CA ASN A 827 -4.14 15.80 53.71
C ASN A 827 -5.57 15.96 53.18
N ALA A 828 -5.86 15.47 51.97
CA ALA A 828 -7.18 15.58 51.38
C ALA A 828 -8.22 14.80 52.23
N PRO A 829 -9.38 15.41 52.56
CA PRO A 829 -10.44 14.69 53.24
C PRO A 829 -10.93 13.54 52.35
N TYR A 830 -10.95 12.32 52.89
CA TYR A 830 -11.46 11.15 52.19
C TYR A 830 -12.99 11.28 52.08
N GLY A 831 -13.46 11.74 50.91
CA GLY A 831 -14.87 11.74 50.50
C GLY A 831 -15.27 10.48 49.74
#